data_AF-A0A0S7BBQ9-F1
#
_entry.id   AF-A0A0S7BBQ9-F1
#
_cell.length_a   1.000
_cell.length_b   1.000
_cell.length_c   1.000
_cell.angle_alpha   90.00
_cell.angle_beta   90.00
_cell.angle_gamma   90.00
#
_symmetry.space_group_name_H-M   'P 1'
#
loop_
_entity.id
_entity.type
_entity.pdbx_description
1 polymer ?
#
loop_
_entity_poly.entity_id
_entity_poly.type
_entity_poly.pdbx_seq_one_letter_code
_entity_poly.pdbx_strand_id
1 'polypeptide(L)'
;MGITWQDSLLLILKTTSQILTAGIAITAFSLLLYALTFNLRDQVARSFAVIMLCVVIIFTSEAISSISTQIAVLDFWGRVEWVGIVLLPPSYLQFSDTVLSTTGKVSRWRRRWAVRLTFLASLVFLAALPFPSIFGYLVTDRPPAPHFTISFLTDLFTIFYLVVMALAWFTFMRALRRTVTPTSRRRMIYLLFGAAAPALGGFPYLLYGSEIAAQHPLLFWSVSVLTSLLVGTLIIVMAYAVAFFGVSWPDRVVRARLFKWIMRGPVTASFTLTFATLVRRAGEMYGNATYTAAVPIVMVGTVLLFEHLITVFGPLAERFLFYGRDSESMELLHLLQDRMLSRDDLRQFLETVLAAVCDQLQAPGAYLASLNGDQMELVVTIGKTRFEGKQVSNALSALMAQKEDFPQLFQWGDDLLVPITNGEEEGKFQLLGLLGVSQMAKLPADEEQSAALTLLTERAKLALRDWHLQEQVFKSLESLSPQVEYIQRLRAAGSYDQSNVLEESSNLNGDLTQWVRDALTHYWGGPKLTDSPLANLRVVKDAIENHEGSTANGVRAILRAAIERNRPEGERRFTGEWILYNILDMKFVEGKKVREIASRLSMSEADLYRKQRIAIEAVARTIQDMEQETYHESLDH
;
A
#
# COMPACT_ATOMS: atom_id res chain seq x y z
N MET A 1 -26.20 -30.06 47.24
CA MET A 1 -24.77 -30.44 47.14
C MET A 1 -23.98 -29.17 46.96
N GLY A 2 -23.22 -28.75 47.98
CA GLY A 2 -22.52 -27.47 47.95
C GLY A 2 -21.32 -27.52 47.00
N ILE A 3 -21.36 -26.71 45.94
CA ILE A 3 -20.19 -26.45 45.11
C ILE A 3 -19.16 -25.79 46.04
N THR A 4 -18.02 -26.44 46.28
CA THR A 4 -16.98 -25.82 47.10
C THR A 4 -16.39 -24.63 46.33
N TRP A 5 -15.92 -23.60 47.01
CA TRP A 5 -15.29 -22.43 46.35
C TRP A 5 -14.13 -22.86 45.43
N GLN A 6 -13.46 -23.96 45.76
CA GLN A 6 -12.39 -24.56 44.96
C GLN A 6 -12.90 -25.14 43.63
N ASP A 7 -14.05 -25.81 43.62
CA ASP A 7 -14.65 -26.37 42.41
C ASP A 7 -15.09 -25.25 41.44
N SER A 8 -15.68 -24.18 41.97
CA SER A 8 -16.04 -22.98 41.20
C SER A 8 -14.80 -22.32 40.57
N LEU A 9 -13.72 -22.20 41.34
CA LEU A 9 -12.48 -21.59 40.88
C LEU A 9 -11.80 -22.45 39.81
N LEU A 10 -11.80 -23.77 39.98
CA LEU A 10 -11.28 -24.73 38.99
C LEU A 10 -12.08 -24.63 37.68
N LEU A 11 -13.41 -24.58 37.76
CA LEU A 11 -14.27 -24.41 36.59
C LEU A 11 -13.94 -23.12 35.84
N ILE A 12 -13.77 -22.00 36.56
CA ILE A 12 -13.39 -20.70 35.97
C ILE A 12 -12.04 -20.82 35.27
N LEU A 13 -11.00 -21.36 35.93
CA LEU A 13 -9.67 -21.51 35.34
C LEU A 13 -9.66 -22.40 34.10
N LYS A 14 -10.34 -23.55 34.14
CA LYS A 14 -10.47 -24.46 32.99
C LYS A 14 -11.17 -23.77 31.81
N THR A 15 -12.22 -23.00 32.09
CA THR A 15 -12.96 -22.23 31.08
C THR A 15 -12.09 -21.16 30.44
N THR A 16 -11.35 -20.39 31.27
CA THR A 16 -10.43 -19.37 30.80
C THR A 16 -9.33 -19.97 29.94
N SER A 17 -8.77 -21.12 30.35
CA SER A 17 -7.78 -21.85 29.56
C SER A 17 -8.36 -22.28 28.20
N GLN A 18 -9.55 -22.88 28.15
CA GLN A 18 -10.21 -23.26 26.90
C GLN A 18 -10.46 -22.07 25.96
N ILE A 19 -10.97 -20.95 26.51
CA ILE A 19 -11.19 -19.71 25.74
C ILE A 19 -9.87 -19.17 25.20
N LEU A 20 -8.81 -19.20 26.00
CA LEU A 20 -7.50 -18.69 25.64
C LEU A 20 -6.81 -19.55 24.58
N THR A 21 -6.91 -20.88 24.66
CA THR A 21 -6.47 -21.83 23.62
C THR A 21 -7.17 -21.54 22.29
N ALA A 22 -8.49 -21.37 22.29
CA ALA A 22 -9.23 -21.00 21.10
C ALA A 22 -8.85 -19.59 20.59
N GLY A 23 -8.61 -18.63 21.50
CA GLY A 23 -8.11 -17.29 21.18
C GLY A 23 -6.73 -17.32 20.51
N ILE A 24 -5.82 -18.20 20.93
CA ILE A 24 -4.52 -18.41 20.26
C ILE A 24 -4.73 -18.95 18.84
N ALA A 25 -5.64 -19.90 18.63
CA ALA A 25 -5.97 -20.43 17.31
C ALA A 25 -6.50 -19.32 16.37
N ILE A 26 -7.45 -18.50 16.86
CA ILE A 26 -8.01 -17.36 16.14
C ILE A 26 -6.91 -16.35 15.79
N THR A 27 -6.04 -16.05 16.76
CA THR A 27 -4.94 -15.10 16.59
C THR A 27 -3.95 -15.61 15.54
N ALA A 28 -3.52 -16.86 15.64
CA ALA A 28 -2.62 -17.49 14.69
C ALA A 28 -3.24 -17.55 13.28
N PHE A 29 -4.54 -17.86 13.17
CA PHE A 29 -5.25 -17.89 11.88
C PHE A 29 -5.34 -16.50 11.24
N SER A 30 -5.65 -15.47 12.02
CA SER A 30 -5.67 -14.12 11.49
C SER A 30 -4.28 -13.62 11.08
N LEU A 31 -3.23 -13.96 11.84
CA LEU A 31 -1.85 -13.61 11.50
C LEU A 31 -1.34 -14.41 10.29
N LEU A 32 -1.82 -15.64 10.10
CA LEU A 32 -1.61 -16.41 8.88
C LEU A 32 -2.22 -15.67 7.67
N LEU A 33 -3.48 -15.23 7.76
CA LEU A 33 -4.12 -14.45 6.70
C LEU A 33 -3.39 -13.14 6.42
N TYR A 34 -2.91 -12.45 7.46
CA TYR A 34 -2.09 -11.26 7.33
C TYR A 34 -0.81 -11.53 6.53
N ALA A 35 -0.06 -12.58 6.91
CA ALA A 35 1.19 -12.96 6.26
C ALA A 35 0.97 -13.39 4.79
N LEU A 36 -0.12 -14.10 4.52
CA LEU A 36 -0.53 -14.51 3.17
C LEU A 36 -1.02 -13.33 2.30
N THR A 37 -1.47 -12.22 2.89
CA THR A 37 -2.00 -11.10 2.10
C THR A 37 -0.91 -10.10 1.73
N PHE A 38 -0.05 -9.73 2.69
CA PHE A 38 0.81 -8.55 2.52
C PHE A 38 2.26 -8.87 2.17
N ASN A 39 2.80 -10.02 2.59
CA ASN A 39 4.25 -10.27 2.53
C ASN A 39 4.64 -11.58 1.80
N LEU A 40 3.77 -12.18 0.99
CA LEU A 40 4.02 -13.48 0.34
C LEU A 40 5.29 -13.58 -0.52
N ARG A 41 5.76 -12.47 -1.08
CA ARG A 41 6.97 -12.44 -1.92
C ARG A 41 8.24 -12.58 -1.09
N ASP A 42 8.20 -12.23 0.19
CA ASP A 42 9.34 -12.30 1.09
C ASP A 42 9.49 -13.70 1.72
N GLN A 43 10.74 -14.19 1.75
CA GLN A 43 11.04 -15.55 2.22
C GLN A 43 10.83 -15.72 3.73
N VAL A 44 11.06 -14.66 4.52
CA VAL A 44 10.87 -14.66 5.98
C VAL A 44 9.38 -14.74 6.30
N ALA A 45 8.57 -13.91 5.63
CA ALA A 45 7.12 -13.93 5.81
C ALA A 45 6.47 -15.25 5.38
N ARG A 46 6.91 -15.85 4.27
CA ARG A 46 6.43 -17.18 3.85
C ARG A 46 6.77 -18.26 4.88
N SER A 47 7.98 -18.24 5.43
CA SER A 47 8.39 -19.22 6.44
C SER A 47 7.65 -19.01 7.77
N PHE A 48 7.38 -17.75 8.15
CA PHE A 48 6.50 -17.42 9.27
C PHE A 48 5.06 -17.91 9.05
N ALA A 49 4.52 -17.80 7.83
CA ALA A 49 3.19 -18.31 7.51
C ALA A 49 3.09 -19.84 7.72
N VAL A 50 4.15 -20.61 7.39
CA VAL A 50 4.19 -22.05 7.69
C VAL A 50 4.16 -22.32 9.21
N ILE A 51 4.87 -21.52 10.00
CA ILE A 51 4.80 -21.61 11.48
C ILE A 51 3.38 -21.30 11.97
N MET A 52 2.75 -20.22 11.48
CA MET A 52 1.38 -19.90 11.86
C MET A 52 0.39 -20.99 11.47
N LEU A 53 0.56 -21.62 10.31
CA LEU A 53 -0.26 -22.76 9.90
C LEU A 53 -0.12 -23.94 10.88
N CYS A 54 1.10 -24.27 11.30
CA CYS A 54 1.32 -25.30 12.32
C CYS A 54 0.64 -24.95 13.64
N VAL A 55 0.77 -23.69 14.10
CA VAL A 55 0.12 -23.21 15.33
C VAL A 55 -1.40 -23.27 15.23
N VAL A 56 -1.99 -22.89 14.08
CA VAL A 56 -3.43 -23.04 13.84
C VAL A 56 -3.86 -24.50 13.97
N ILE A 57 -3.15 -25.42 13.31
CA ILE A 57 -3.47 -26.86 13.38
C ILE A 57 -3.43 -27.35 14.83
N ILE A 58 -2.39 -27.01 15.60
CA ILE A 58 -2.24 -27.41 17.01
C ILE A 58 -3.40 -26.85 17.84
N PHE A 59 -3.56 -25.53 17.90
CA PHE A 59 -4.49 -24.90 18.83
C PHE A 59 -5.96 -25.05 18.42
N THR A 60 -6.27 -25.19 17.13
CA THR A 60 -7.64 -25.53 16.70
C THR A 60 -8.00 -26.96 17.10
N SER A 61 -7.07 -27.90 16.93
CA SER A 61 -7.28 -29.29 17.33
C SER A 61 -7.45 -29.42 18.84
N GLU A 62 -6.61 -28.74 19.62
CA GLU A 62 -6.73 -28.70 21.07
C GLU A 62 -8.04 -28.04 21.51
N ALA A 63 -8.41 -26.89 20.92
CA ALA A 63 -9.65 -26.21 21.28
C ALA A 63 -10.88 -27.12 21.08
N ILE A 64 -10.92 -27.89 19.99
CA ILE A 64 -12.01 -28.83 19.71
C ILE A 64 -11.93 -30.07 20.63
N SER A 65 -10.74 -30.62 20.83
CA SER A 65 -10.49 -31.76 21.71
C SER A 65 -10.92 -31.45 23.15
N SER A 66 -10.58 -30.26 23.67
CA SER A 66 -10.87 -29.84 25.05
C SER A 66 -12.36 -29.71 25.39
N ILE A 67 -13.25 -29.63 24.39
CA ILE A 67 -14.70 -29.50 24.55
C ILE A 67 -15.42 -30.82 24.22
N SER A 68 -14.78 -31.72 23.47
CA SER A 68 -15.38 -32.99 23.05
C SER A 68 -15.40 -34.02 24.18
N THR A 69 -16.50 -34.76 24.27
CA THR A 69 -16.65 -35.92 25.16
C THR A 69 -16.60 -37.26 24.40
N GLN A 70 -16.60 -37.22 23.05
CA GLN A 70 -16.61 -38.43 22.21
C GLN A 70 -15.18 -38.90 21.93
N ILE A 71 -14.86 -40.14 22.32
CA ILE A 71 -13.52 -40.74 22.20
C ILE A 71 -13.00 -40.72 20.75
N ALA A 72 -13.85 -41.04 19.78
CA ALA A 72 -13.46 -41.01 18.35
C ALA A 72 -13.07 -39.60 17.88
N VAL A 73 -13.73 -38.56 18.38
CA VAL A 73 -13.43 -37.16 18.07
C VAL A 73 -12.15 -36.72 18.76
N LEU A 74 -11.93 -37.15 20.00
CA LEU A 74 -10.68 -36.91 20.74
C LEU A 74 -9.47 -37.56 20.05
N ASP A 75 -9.58 -38.82 19.61
CA ASP A 75 -8.48 -39.51 18.90
C ASP A 75 -8.18 -38.84 17.55
N PHE A 76 -9.22 -38.51 16.78
CA PHE A 76 -9.05 -37.83 15.49
C PHE A 76 -8.36 -36.47 15.65
N TRP A 77 -8.89 -35.59 16.50
CA TRP A 77 -8.32 -34.25 16.68
C TRP A 77 -6.97 -34.30 17.37
N GLY A 78 -6.74 -35.22 18.31
CA GLY A 78 -5.42 -35.45 18.87
C GLY A 78 -4.38 -35.85 17.82
N ARG A 79 -4.74 -36.69 16.84
CA ARG A 79 -3.83 -37.01 15.70
C ARG A 79 -3.58 -35.78 14.81
N VAL A 80 -4.60 -34.96 14.56
CA VAL A 80 -4.47 -33.72 13.79
C VAL A 80 -3.57 -32.71 14.53
N GLU A 81 -3.68 -32.60 15.85
CA GLU A 81 -2.80 -31.78 16.68
C GLU A 81 -1.33 -32.17 16.46
N TRP A 82 -1.05 -33.48 16.50
CA TRP A 82 0.28 -34.03 16.26
C TRP A 82 0.84 -33.74 14.87
N VAL A 83 -0.01 -33.62 13.83
CA VAL A 83 0.45 -33.15 12.51
C VAL A 83 1.10 -31.77 12.62
N GLY A 84 0.49 -30.86 13.36
CA GLY A 84 1.05 -29.53 13.62
C GLY A 84 2.34 -29.58 14.44
N ILE A 85 2.38 -30.41 15.49
CA ILE A 85 3.57 -30.59 16.35
C ILE A 85 4.76 -31.15 15.54
N VAL A 86 4.53 -32.13 14.67
CA VAL A 86 5.57 -32.77 13.86
C VAL A 86 6.16 -31.84 12.79
N LEU A 87 5.34 -30.94 12.23
CA LEU A 87 5.76 -29.97 11.22
C LEU A 87 6.39 -28.70 11.81
N LEU A 88 6.23 -28.46 13.11
CA LEU A 88 6.71 -27.24 13.76
C LEU A 88 8.26 -27.12 13.75
N PRO A 89 9.06 -28.13 14.18
CA PRO A 89 10.51 -28.05 14.17
C PRO A 89 11.15 -27.71 12.81
N PRO A 90 10.83 -28.40 11.69
CA PRO A 90 11.44 -28.06 10.41
C PRO A 90 11.02 -26.66 9.93
N SER A 91 9.79 -26.22 10.26
CA SER A 91 9.32 -24.87 9.95
C SER A 91 10.12 -23.80 10.70
N TYR A 92 10.44 -24.04 11.98
CA TYR A 92 11.29 -23.14 12.77
C TYR A 92 12.72 -23.08 12.26
N LEU A 93 13.29 -24.22 11.86
CA LEU A 93 14.64 -24.26 11.28
C LEU A 93 14.70 -23.56 9.92
N GLN A 94 13.67 -23.70 9.09
CA GLN A 94 13.53 -22.95 7.85
C GLN A 94 13.44 -21.45 8.13
N PHE A 95 12.56 -21.06 9.06
CA PHE A 95 12.36 -19.66 9.42
C PHE A 95 13.67 -19.04 9.95
N SER A 96 14.40 -19.72 10.83
CA SER A 96 15.66 -19.23 11.37
C SER A 96 16.77 -19.10 10.31
N ASP A 97 16.84 -20.00 9.32
CA ASP A 97 17.77 -19.88 8.19
C ASP A 97 17.40 -18.71 7.28
N THR A 98 16.11 -18.50 6.98
CA THR A 98 15.66 -17.35 6.15
C THR A 98 15.94 -16.01 6.84
N VAL A 99 15.73 -15.92 8.15
CA VAL A 99 16.07 -14.74 8.94
C VAL A 99 17.58 -14.50 8.93
N LEU A 100 18.38 -15.56 9.05
CA LEU A 100 19.84 -15.44 8.99
C LEU A 100 20.33 -15.01 7.60
N SER A 101 19.66 -15.40 6.51
CA SER A 101 20.02 -14.93 5.16
C SER A 101 19.86 -13.42 4.98
N THR A 102 18.91 -12.78 5.68
CA THR A 102 18.77 -11.30 5.66
C THR A 102 19.99 -10.57 6.21
N THR A 103 20.88 -11.26 6.95
CA THR A 103 22.14 -10.68 7.48
C THR A 103 23.32 -10.77 6.49
N GLY A 104 23.04 -10.92 5.20
CA GLY A 104 24.04 -11.06 4.13
C GLY A 104 24.78 -12.41 4.11
N LYS A 105 24.31 -13.41 4.87
CA LYS A 105 24.84 -14.78 4.81
C LYS A 105 23.91 -15.67 4.00
N VAL A 106 24.12 -15.70 2.70
CA VAL A 106 23.36 -16.57 1.79
C VAL A 106 23.44 -18.02 2.27
N SER A 107 22.29 -18.69 2.31
CA SER A 107 22.18 -20.09 2.76
C SER A 107 23.00 -21.00 1.85
N ARG A 108 24.08 -21.59 2.39
CA ARG A 108 24.94 -22.56 1.68
C ARG A 108 24.21 -23.89 1.52
N TRP A 109 24.62 -24.68 0.52
CA TRP A 109 24.06 -26.01 0.21
C TRP A 109 23.85 -26.90 1.45
N ARG A 110 24.82 -26.96 2.39
CA ARG A 110 24.70 -27.76 3.63
C ARG A 110 23.47 -27.42 4.48
N ARG A 111 23.06 -26.15 4.55
CA ARG A 111 21.91 -25.71 5.35
C ARG A 111 20.58 -25.96 4.66
N ARG A 112 20.52 -25.73 3.35
CA ARG A 112 19.35 -26.11 2.53
C ARG A 112 19.07 -27.61 2.65
N TRP A 113 20.11 -28.45 2.67
CA TRP A 113 19.97 -29.88 2.91
C TRP A 113 19.57 -30.21 4.35
N ALA A 114 20.09 -29.51 5.35
CA ALA A 114 19.65 -29.70 6.74
C ALA A 114 18.13 -29.45 6.90
N VAL A 115 17.61 -28.36 6.35
CA VAL A 115 16.17 -28.06 6.36
C VAL A 115 15.36 -29.15 5.64
N ARG A 116 15.79 -29.56 4.43
CA ARG A 116 15.12 -30.62 3.67
C ARG A 116 15.12 -31.97 4.38
N LEU A 117 16.25 -32.35 5.01
CA LEU A 117 16.37 -33.57 5.79
C LEU A 117 15.44 -33.54 7.01
N THR A 118 15.31 -32.39 7.69
CA THR A 118 14.35 -32.27 8.80
C THR A 118 12.90 -32.39 8.34
N PHE A 119 12.54 -31.83 7.17
CA PHE A 119 11.20 -32.04 6.60
C PHE A 119 10.96 -33.51 6.21
N LEU A 120 11.97 -34.18 5.65
CA LEU A 120 11.88 -35.60 5.29
C LEU A 120 11.73 -36.47 6.55
N ALA A 121 12.47 -36.18 7.61
CA ALA A 121 12.32 -36.85 8.90
C ALA A 121 10.92 -36.63 9.50
N SER A 122 10.41 -35.39 9.49
CA SER A 122 9.03 -35.08 9.91
C SER A 122 7.98 -35.84 9.08
N LEU A 123 8.21 -36.03 7.78
CA LEU A 123 7.30 -36.81 6.93
C LEU A 123 7.26 -38.29 7.32
N VAL A 124 8.38 -38.87 7.76
CA VAL A 124 8.42 -40.24 8.30
C VAL A 124 7.60 -40.35 9.59
N PHE A 125 7.73 -39.40 10.51
CA PHE A 125 6.91 -39.36 11.72
C PHE A 125 5.42 -39.19 11.40
N LEU A 126 5.09 -38.34 10.43
CA LEU A 126 3.71 -38.11 10.00
C LEU A 126 3.09 -39.36 9.35
N ALA A 127 3.87 -40.13 8.59
CA ALA A 127 3.44 -41.42 8.04
C ALA A 127 3.18 -42.47 9.12
N ALA A 128 3.78 -42.35 10.31
CA ALA A 128 3.55 -43.25 11.44
C ALA A 128 2.31 -42.88 12.29
N LEU A 129 1.84 -41.62 12.24
CA LEU A 129 0.67 -41.14 13.01
C LEU A 129 -0.63 -41.93 12.81
N PRO A 130 -1.02 -42.43 11.61
CA PRO A 130 -2.27 -43.16 11.47
C PRO A 130 -2.24 -44.57 12.08
N PHE A 131 -1.07 -45.08 12.50
CA PHE A 131 -0.92 -46.44 13.03
C PHE A 131 -0.86 -46.42 14.57
N PRO A 132 -1.94 -46.79 15.29
CA PRO A 132 -1.99 -46.74 16.75
C PRO A 132 -0.96 -47.66 17.42
N SER A 133 -0.58 -48.75 16.75
CA SER A 133 0.43 -49.70 17.22
C SER A 133 1.84 -49.12 17.30
N ILE A 134 2.13 -48.08 16.52
CA ILE A 134 3.46 -47.46 16.43
C ILE A 134 3.50 -46.17 17.24
N PHE A 135 2.41 -45.39 17.19
CA PHE A 135 2.34 -44.07 17.81
C PHE A 135 1.91 -44.11 19.29
N GLY A 136 0.97 -45.00 19.64
CA GLY A 136 0.37 -45.09 20.98
C GLY A 136 -1.16 -45.01 20.93
N TYR A 137 -1.79 -45.52 22.00
CA TYR A 137 -3.25 -45.47 22.19
C TYR A 137 -3.65 -44.22 23.00
N LEU A 138 -4.85 -43.69 22.77
CA LEU A 138 -5.39 -42.59 23.56
C LEU A 138 -5.82 -43.09 24.95
N VAL A 139 -5.30 -42.46 26.01
CA VAL A 139 -5.69 -42.72 27.41
C VAL A 139 -6.63 -41.60 27.87
N THR A 140 -7.87 -41.96 28.18
CA THR A 140 -8.91 -41.03 28.66
C THR A 140 -9.08 -41.06 30.18
N ASP A 141 -8.57 -42.10 30.86
CA ASP A 141 -8.97 -42.45 32.23
C ASP A 141 -8.04 -41.89 33.33
N ARG A 142 -7.04 -41.07 32.98
CA ARG A 142 -6.14 -40.43 33.94
C ARG A 142 -6.25 -38.91 33.89
N PRO A 143 -6.52 -38.21 35.02
CA PRO A 143 -6.48 -36.75 35.08
C PRO A 143 -5.06 -36.22 34.80
N PRO A 144 -4.89 -34.96 34.35
CA PRO A 144 -5.91 -33.91 34.21
C PRO A 144 -6.51 -33.73 32.79
N ALA A 145 -5.98 -34.39 31.75
CA ALA A 145 -6.48 -34.33 30.37
C ALA A 145 -6.15 -35.61 29.56
N PRO A 146 -6.93 -35.93 28.50
CA PRO A 146 -6.65 -37.06 27.61
C PRO A 146 -5.29 -36.91 26.93
N HIS A 147 -4.49 -37.98 26.88
CA HIS A 147 -3.16 -37.97 26.25
C HIS A 147 -2.85 -39.31 25.58
N PHE A 148 -1.95 -39.30 24.59
CA PHE A 148 -1.46 -40.53 23.98
C PHE A 148 -0.42 -41.22 24.88
N THR A 149 -0.42 -42.55 24.92
CA THR A 149 0.61 -43.32 25.61
C THR A 149 1.99 -43.02 25.03
N ILE A 150 2.98 -42.89 25.89
CA ILE A 150 4.39 -42.79 25.51
C ILE A 150 4.78 -44.09 24.76
N SER A 151 5.38 -43.93 23.59
CA SER A 151 5.91 -44.99 22.74
C SER A 151 7.35 -44.68 22.38
N PHE A 152 8.11 -45.68 21.93
CA PHE A 152 9.50 -45.46 21.48
C PHE A 152 9.59 -44.39 20.38
N LEU A 153 8.58 -44.29 19.52
CA LEU A 153 8.53 -43.29 18.47
C LEU A 153 8.33 -41.87 19.02
N THR A 154 7.48 -41.69 20.05
CA THR A 154 7.28 -40.38 20.70
C THR A 154 8.52 -39.93 21.46
N ASP A 155 9.27 -40.85 22.08
CA ASP A 155 10.57 -40.52 22.70
C ASP A 155 11.61 -40.10 21.65
N LEU A 156 11.73 -40.86 20.56
CA LEU A 156 12.62 -40.52 19.45
C LEU A 156 12.24 -39.17 18.82
N PHE A 157 10.95 -38.91 18.65
CA PHE A 157 10.45 -37.63 18.17
C PHE A 157 10.78 -36.49 19.15
N THR A 158 10.67 -36.70 20.45
CA THR A 158 10.99 -35.68 21.46
C THR A 158 12.47 -35.28 21.38
N ILE A 159 13.38 -36.24 21.22
CA ILE A 159 14.80 -35.96 21.01
C ILE A 159 15.01 -35.19 19.71
N PHE A 160 14.38 -35.63 18.62
CA PHE A 160 14.42 -34.94 17.33
C PHE A 160 13.93 -33.48 17.44
N TYR A 161 12.79 -33.26 18.09
CA TYR A 161 12.19 -31.96 18.36
C TYR A 161 13.18 -31.05 19.11
N LEU A 162 13.74 -31.52 20.22
CA LEU A 162 14.68 -30.75 21.04
C LEU A 162 15.96 -30.37 20.26
N VAL A 163 16.53 -31.31 19.51
CA VAL A 163 17.74 -31.07 18.71
C VAL A 163 17.47 -30.03 17.63
N VAL A 164 16.38 -30.17 16.87
CA VAL A 164 16.05 -29.24 15.77
C VAL A 164 15.69 -27.85 16.32
N MET A 165 14.92 -27.76 17.41
CA MET A 165 14.61 -26.48 18.05
C MET A 165 15.86 -25.80 18.63
N ALA A 166 16.79 -26.55 19.22
CA ALA A 166 18.07 -26.01 19.70
C ALA A 166 18.93 -25.47 18.54
N LEU A 167 18.97 -26.17 17.40
CA LEU A 167 19.64 -25.71 16.19
C LEU A 167 19.00 -24.43 15.64
N ALA A 168 17.66 -24.37 15.58
CA ALA A 168 16.92 -23.18 15.17
C ALA A 168 17.25 -21.99 16.09
N TRP A 169 17.24 -22.19 17.41
CA TRP A 169 17.59 -21.17 18.40
C TRP A 169 19.03 -20.67 18.24
N PHE A 170 19.99 -21.58 18.06
CA PHE A 170 21.38 -21.23 17.79
C PHE A 170 21.52 -20.36 16.53
N THR A 171 20.77 -20.67 15.47
CA THR A 171 20.77 -19.86 14.24
C THR A 171 20.13 -18.49 14.42
N PHE A 172 19.06 -18.33 15.20
CA PHE A 172 18.50 -17.02 15.55
C PHE A 172 19.50 -16.19 16.34
N MET A 173 20.14 -16.77 17.36
CA MET A 173 21.13 -16.05 18.16
C MET A 173 22.34 -15.62 17.31
N ARG A 174 22.71 -16.44 16.33
CA ARG A 174 23.72 -16.07 15.33
C ARG A 174 23.26 -14.93 14.42
N ALA A 175 21.99 -14.88 14.03
CA ALA A 175 21.44 -13.76 13.26
C ALA A 175 21.50 -12.46 14.08
N LEU A 176 21.09 -12.51 15.36
CA LEU A 176 21.13 -11.37 16.28
C LEU A 176 22.53 -10.82 16.52
N ARG A 177 23.55 -11.67 16.62
CA ARG A 177 24.95 -11.22 16.77
C ARG A 177 25.49 -10.53 15.51
N ARG A 178 24.83 -10.67 14.36
CA ARG A 178 25.29 -10.14 13.06
C ARG A 178 24.50 -8.93 12.58
N THR A 179 23.35 -8.63 13.20
CA THR A 179 22.62 -7.40 12.92
C THR A 179 23.40 -6.19 13.45
N VAL A 180 23.75 -5.27 12.55
CA VAL A 180 24.61 -4.11 12.85
C VAL A 180 23.82 -2.92 13.37
N THR A 181 22.67 -2.61 12.76
CA THR A 181 21.87 -1.42 13.11
C THR A 181 21.06 -1.63 14.40
N PRO A 182 20.91 -0.60 15.26
CA PRO A 182 20.16 -0.72 16.51
C PRO A 182 18.67 -1.02 16.31
N THR A 183 18.07 -0.51 15.22
CA THR A 183 16.66 -0.74 14.87
C THR A 183 16.40 -2.20 14.49
N SER A 184 17.19 -2.76 13.58
CA SER A 184 17.12 -4.18 13.21
C SER A 184 17.41 -5.10 14.39
N ARG A 185 18.39 -4.74 15.24
CA ARG A 185 18.73 -5.51 16.44
C ARG A 185 17.56 -5.60 17.43
N ARG A 186 16.82 -4.50 17.66
CA ARG A 186 15.60 -4.52 18.51
C ARG A 186 14.53 -5.45 17.95
N ARG A 187 14.27 -5.38 16.64
CA ARG A 187 13.29 -6.27 15.97
C ARG A 187 13.70 -7.74 16.03
N MET A 188 14.99 -8.03 15.86
CA MET A 188 15.54 -9.38 15.98
C MET A 188 15.43 -9.94 17.41
N ILE A 189 15.55 -9.08 18.43
CA ILE A 189 15.31 -9.48 19.83
C ILE A 189 13.83 -9.84 20.04
N TYR A 190 12.91 -9.01 19.54
CA TYR A 190 11.47 -9.32 19.59
C TYR A 190 11.15 -10.65 18.90
N LEU A 191 11.78 -10.89 17.75
CA LEU A 191 11.63 -12.15 17.04
C LEU A 191 12.16 -13.35 17.84
N LEU A 192 13.33 -13.22 18.47
CA LEU A 192 13.92 -14.27 19.30
C LEU A 192 13.00 -14.62 20.48
N PHE A 193 12.49 -13.61 21.19
CA PHE A 193 11.51 -13.85 22.27
C PHE A 193 10.23 -14.50 21.74
N GLY A 194 9.71 -14.01 20.61
CA GLY A 194 8.52 -14.58 19.96
C GLY A 194 8.70 -16.04 19.55
N ALA A 195 9.90 -16.41 19.07
CA ALA A 195 10.24 -17.77 18.65
C ALA A 195 10.29 -18.77 19.82
N ALA A 196 10.31 -18.31 21.08
CA ALA A 196 10.20 -19.18 22.24
C ALA A 196 8.76 -19.65 22.52
N ALA A 197 7.75 -19.08 21.84
CA ALA A 197 6.34 -19.36 22.09
C ALA A 197 5.99 -20.87 22.06
N PRO A 198 6.38 -21.69 21.06
CA PRO A 198 6.00 -23.09 21.04
C PRO A 198 6.65 -23.92 22.15
N ALA A 199 7.89 -23.62 22.52
CA ALA A 199 8.57 -24.29 23.61
C ALA A 199 7.84 -24.06 24.95
N LEU A 200 7.29 -22.86 25.13
CA LEU A 200 6.49 -22.49 26.30
C LEU A 200 5.05 -23.02 26.20
N GLY A 201 4.48 -23.06 25.00
CA GLY A 201 3.13 -23.58 24.76
C GLY A 201 3.02 -25.08 24.93
N GLY A 202 4.10 -25.83 24.69
CA GLY A 202 4.19 -27.27 24.95
C GLY A 202 4.37 -27.64 26.43
N PHE A 203 4.70 -26.68 27.30
CA PHE A 203 5.04 -26.95 28.70
C PHE A 203 3.88 -27.56 29.53
N PRO A 204 2.63 -27.06 29.44
CA PRO A 204 1.51 -27.71 30.13
C PRO A 204 1.29 -29.17 29.72
N TYR A 205 1.60 -29.51 28.45
CA TYR A 205 1.43 -30.86 27.92
C TYR A 205 2.45 -31.85 28.47
N LEU A 206 3.68 -31.41 28.78
CA LEU A 206 4.68 -32.25 29.44
C LEU A 206 4.26 -32.67 30.87
N LEU A 207 3.34 -31.92 31.48
CA LEU A 207 2.78 -32.21 32.79
C LEU A 207 1.53 -33.11 32.71
N TYR A 208 0.96 -33.33 31.52
CA TYR A 208 -0.13 -34.28 31.33
C TYR A 208 0.36 -35.71 31.62
N GLY A 209 -0.29 -36.36 32.57
CA GLY A 209 0.09 -37.69 33.05
C GLY A 209 1.01 -37.70 34.27
N SER A 210 1.48 -36.55 34.78
CA SER A 210 2.24 -36.49 36.05
C SER A 210 1.31 -36.59 37.26
N GLU A 211 1.67 -37.40 38.27
CA GLU A 211 0.88 -37.52 39.51
C GLU A 211 0.77 -36.18 40.27
N ILE A 212 1.78 -35.32 40.14
CA ILE A 212 1.82 -33.98 40.75
C ILE A 212 0.71 -33.08 40.16
N ALA A 213 0.47 -33.14 38.85
CA ALA A 213 -0.59 -32.37 38.20
C ALA A 213 -1.99 -32.86 38.59
N ALA A 214 -2.14 -34.17 38.85
CA ALA A 214 -3.39 -34.75 39.33
C ALA A 214 -3.69 -34.34 40.80
N GLN A 215 -2.66 -34.19 41.63
CA GLN A 215 -2.79 -33.80 43.04
C GLN A 215 -3.02 -32.29 43.25
N HIS A 216 -2.55 -31.43 42.33
CA HIS A 216 -2.74 -29.98 42.41
C HIS A 216 -3.40 -29.35 41.16
N PRO A 217 -4.70 -29.64 40.91
CA PRO A 217 -5.40 -29.13 39.72
C PRO A 217 -5.44 -27.61 39.59
N LEU A 218 -5.57 -26.88 40.71
CA LEU A 218 -5.62 -25.41 40.71
C LEU A 218 -4.31 -24.78 40.23
N LEU A 219 -3.17 -25.31 40.67
CA LEU A 219 -1.85 -24.84 40.21
C LEU A 219 -1.64 -25.17 38.73
N PHE A 220 -2.02 -26.38 38.32
CA PHE A 220 -1.93 -26.81 36.92
C PHE A 220 -2.68 -25.86 35.98
N TRP A 221 -3.97 -25.60 36.24
CA TRP A 221 -4.78 -24.74 35.38
C TRP A 221 -4.34 -23.27 35.43
N SER A 222 -3.85 -22.79 36.58
CA SER A 222 -3.28 -21.44 36.68
C SER A 222 -2.03 -21.27 35.82
N VAL A 223 -1.12 -22.25 35.84
CA VAL A 223 0.07 -22.26 34.98
C VAL A 223 -0.32 -22.40 33.51
N SER A 224 -1.33 -23.21 33.19
CA SER A 224 -1.86 -23.34 31.82
C SER A 224 -2.42 -22.02 31.27
N VAL A 225 -3.20 -21.29 32.08
CA VAL A 225 -3.70 -19.95 31.70
C VAL A 225 -2.54 -18.98 31.49
N LEU A 226 -1.56 -18.93 32.40
CA LEU A 226 -0.42 -18.03 32.30
C LEU A 226 0.45 -18.31 31.06
N THR A 227 0.77 -19.59 30.83
CA THR A 227 1.56 -20.02 29.65
C THR A 227 0.82 -19.73 28.35
N SER A 228 -0.49 -19.97 28.28
CA SER A 228 -1.31 -19.65 27.11
C SER A 228 -1.33 -18.14 26.83
N LEU A 229 -1.43 -17.30 27.86
CA LEU A 229 -1.40 -15.83 27.70
C LEU A 229 -0.03 -15.37 27.19
N LEU A 230 1.03 -15.96 27.72
CA LEU A 230 2.40 -15.72 27.28
C LEU A 230 2.58 -16.13 25.81
N VAL A 231 2.11 -17.31 25.42
CA VAL A 231 2.17 -17.82 24.03
C VAL A 231 1.44 -16.89 23.07
N GLY A 232 0.20 -16.49 23.37
CA GLY A 232 -0.57 -15.57 22.54
C GLY A 232 0.15 -14.23 22.36
N THR A 233 0.71 -13.69 23.44
CA THR A 233 1.49 -12.44 23.40
C THR A 233 2.76 -12.59 22.56
N LEU A 234 3.50 -13.68 22.75
CA LEU A 234 4.75 -13.94 22.01
C LEU A 234 4.50 -14.14 20.50
N ILE A 235 3.39 -14.78 20.12
CA ILE A 235 2.99 -14.90 18.71
C ILE A 235 2.73 -13.52 18.09
N ILE A 236 2.04 -12.63 18.81
CA ILE A 236 1.80 -11.25 18.36
C ILE A 236 3.13 -10.47 18.22
N VAL A 237 4.04 -10.61 19.20
CA VAL A 237 5.37 -9.99 19.15
C VAL A 237 6.20 -10.52 17.98
N MET A 238 6.10 -11.83 17.70
CA MET A 238 6.75 -12.46 16.55
C MET A 238 6.20 -11.89 15.24
N ALA A 239 4.88 -11.81 15.10
CA ALA A 239 4.23 -11.24 13.92
C ALA A 239 4.60 -9.77 13.71
N TYR A 240 4.70 -8.99 14.79
CA TYR A 240 5.19 -7.62 14.75
C TYR A 240 6.60 -7.54 14.17
N ALA A 241 7.52 -8.38 14.63
CA ALA A 241 8.88 -8.39 14.09
C ALA A 241 8.90 -8.81 12.60
N VAL A 242 8.08 -9.79 12.21
CA VAL A 242 7.99 -10.28 10.83
C VAL A 242 7.38 -9.25 9.88
N ALA A 243 6.41 -8.45 10.34
CA ALA A 243 5.71 -7.47 9.51
C ALA A 243 6.62 -6.39 8.89
N PHE A 244 7.83 -6.19 9.44
CA PHE A 244 8.80 -5.25 8.88
C PHE A 244 9.77 -5.84 7.86
N PHE A 245 9.79 -7.17 7.67
CA PHE A 245 10.63 -7.78 6.64
C PHE A 245 9.92 -7.71 5.28
N GLY A 246 10.64 -7.25 4.25
CA GLY A 246 10.15 -7.19 2.87
C GLY A 246 9.11 -6.10 2.58
N VAL A 247 8.92 -5.12 3.47
CA VAL A 247 7.93 -4.04 3.31
C VAL A 247 8.61 -2.70 3.09
N SER A 248 8.28 -2.04 1.97
CA SER A 248 8.81 -0.71 1.58
C SER A 248 8.10 0.47 2.25
N TRP A 249 7.08 0.19 3.08
CA TRP A 249 6.29 1.22 3.73
C TRP A 249 7.01 1.84 4.93
N PRO A 250 6.71 3.11 5.26
CA PRO A 250 7.17 3.71 6.50
C PRO A 250 6.76 2.90 7.73
N ASP A 251 7.63 2.82 8.74
CA ASP A 251 7.39 2.11 10.00
C ASP A 251 6.05 2.46 10.67
N ARG A 252 5.59 3.70 10.54
CA ARG A 252 4.27 4.16 11.05
C ARG A 252 3.11 3.40 10.41
N VAL A 253 3.17 3.18 9.09
CA VAL A 253 2.08 2.54 8.32
C VAL A 253 2.00 1.05 8.66
N VAL A 254 3.15 0.39 8.79
CA VAL A 254 3.21 -1.03 9.17
C VAL A 254 2.60 -1.24 10.56
N ARG A 255 2.99 -0.41 11.54
CA ARG A 255 2.45 -0.46 12.91
C ARG A 255 0.95 -0.19 12.97
N ALA A 256 0.50 0.87 12.31
CA ALA A 256 -0.92 1.24 12.24
C ALA A 256 -1.77 0.12 11.65
N ARG A 257 -1.32 -0.44 10.52
CA ARG A 257 -2.02 -1.51 9.82
C ARG A 257 -2.07 -2.79 10.64
N LEU A 258 -0.94 -3.19 11.22
CA LEU A 258 -0.87 -4.38 12.06
C LEU A 258 -1.77 -4.22 13.30
N PHE A 259 -1.75 -3.06 13.94
CA PHE A 259 -2.63 -2.75 15.07
C PHE A 259 -4.11 -2.85 14.68
N LYS A 260 -4.53 -2.17 13.61
CA LYS A 260 -5.92 -2.24 13.12
C LYS A 260 -6.32 -3.67 12.73
N TRP A 261 -5.42 -4.44 12.14
CA TRP A 261 -5.67 -5.84 11.79
C TRP A 261 -5.86 -6.73 13.02
N ILE A 262 -4.97 -6.60 14.02
CA ILE A 262 -5.05 -7.36 15.28
C ILE A 262 -6.32 -6.98 16.06
N MET A 263 -6.66 -5.70 16.10
CA MET A 263 -7.87 -5.23 16.77
C MET A 263 -9.13 -5.77 16.09
N ARG A 264 -9.25 -5.66 14.76
CA ARG A 264 -10.44 -6.10 14.02
C ARG A 264 -10.61 -7.61 13.94
N GLY A 265 -9.52 -8.35 13.76
CA GLY A 265 -9.57 -9.80 13.63
C GLY A 265 -9.49 -10.52 14.98
N PRO A 266 -8.26 -10.81 15.48
CA PRO A 266 -8.03 -11.60 16.68
C PRO A 266 -8.77 -11.11 17.92
N VAL A 267 -8.71 -9.81 18.20
CA VAL A 267 -9.25 -9.23 19.44
C VAL A 267 -10.77 -9.31 19.41
N THR A 268 -11.43 -8.77 18.38
CA THR A 268 -12.88 -8.85 18.23
C THR A 268 -13.36 -10.31 18.28
N ALA A 269 -12.77 -11.21 17.50
CA ALA A 269 -13.20 -12.61 17.46
C ALA A 269 -12.99 -13.35 18.80
N SER A 270 -11.88 -13.09 19.51
CA SER A 270 -11.63 -13.69 20.83
C SER A 270 -12.61 -13.17 21.89
N PHE A 271 -12.92 -11.87 21.89
CA PHE A 271 -13.93 -11.30 22.80
C PHE A 271 -15.32 -11.83 22.46
N THR A 272 -15.70 -11.87 21.19
CA THR A 272 -16.97 -12.44 20.74
C THR A 272 -17.11 -13.90 21.18
N LEU A 273 -16.07 -14.73 21.01
CA LEU A 273 -16.06 -16.11 21.51
C LEU A 273 -16.20 -16.17 23.03
N THR A 274 -15.51 -15.29 23.75
CA THR A 274 -15.57 -15.19 25.22
C THR A 274 -17.00 -14.90 25.68
N PHE A 275 -17.62 -13.83 25.17
CA PHE A 275 -18.98 -13.46 25.53
C PHE A 275 -20.01 -14.51 25.11
N ALA A 276 -19.90 -15.08 23.91
CA ALA A 276 -20.75 -16.17 23.46
C ALA A 276 -20.66 -17.39 24.38
N THR A 277 -19.45 -17.75 24.81
CA THR A 277 -19.21 -18.88 25.72
C THR A 277 -19.76 -18.61 27.13
N LEU A 278 -19.57 -17.40 27.65
CA LEU A 278 -20.11 -16.99 28.94
C LEU A 278 -21.64 -17.01 28.94
N VAL A 279 -22.29 -16.48 27.89
CA VAL A 279 -23.75 -16.46 27.75
C VAL A 279 -24.31 -17.88 27.64
N ARG A 280 -23.68 -18.74 26.82
CA ARG A 280 -24.09 -20.15 26.71
C ARG A 280 -24.05 -20.85 28.07
N ARG A 281 -22.94 -20.73 28.80
CA ARG A 281 -22.77 -21.37 30.11
C ARG A 281 -23.68 -20.79 31.19
N ALA A 282 -23.91 -19.48 31.17
CA ALA A 282 -24.88 -18.85 32.07
C ALA A 282 -26.29 -19.41 31.81
N GLY A 283 -26.69 -19.56 30.54
CA GLY A 283 -27.97 -20.16 30.16
C GLY A 283 -28.14 -21.60 30.66
N GLU A 284 -27.08 -22.42 30.59
CA GLU A 284 -27.05 -23.78 31.14
C GLU A 284 -27.24 -23.81 32.66
N MET A 285 -26.65 -22.85 33.39
CA MET A 285 -26.77 -22.75 34.85
C MET A 285 -28.19 -22.38 35.33
N TYR A 286 -28.92 -21.57 34.56
CA TYR A 286 -30.29 -21.16 34.89
C TYR A 286 -31.37 -22.19 34.45
N GLY A 287 -30.98 -23.38 33.99
CA GLY A 287 -31.90 -24.51 33.74
C GLY A 287 -32.75 -24.41 32.46
N ASN A 288 -32.54 -23.38 31.63
CA ASN A 288 -33.27 -23.20 30.37
C ASN A 288 -32.39 -23.61 29.18
N ALA A 289 -32.49 -24.89 28.79
CA ALA A 289 -31.81 -25.46 27.62
C ALA A 289 -32.17 -24.78 26.28
N THR A 290 -33.14 -23.86 26.27
CA THR A 290 -33.62 -23.08 25.13
C THR A 290 -33.03 -21.67 25.00
N TYR A 291 -32.12 -21.24 25.90
CA TYR A 291 -31.52 -19.89 25.84
C TYR A 291 -30.35 -19.74 24.83
N THR A 292 -30.34 -20.57 23.78
CA THR A 292 -29.34 -20.54 22.69
C THR A 292 -29.53 -19.36 21.74
N ALA A 293 -30.73 -18.76 21.71
CA ALA A 293 -31.06 -17.62 20.82
C ALA A 293 -30.34 -16.31 21.20
N ALA A 294 -29.95 -16.14 22.47
CA ALA A 294 -29.19 -14.97 22.91
C ALA A 294 -27.74 -14.98 22.41
N VAL A 295 -27.18 -16.15 22.10
CA VAL A 295 -25.77 -16.29 21.68
C VAL A 295 -25.51 -15.55 20.35
N PRO A 296 -26.29 -15.74 19.27
CA PRO A 296 -26.14 -14.94 18.05
C PRO A 296 -26.33 -13.44 18.26
N ILE A 297 -27.28 -13.03 19.13
CA ILE A 297 -27.54 -11.60 19.40
C ILE A 297 -26.33 -10.96 20.08
N VAL A 298 -25.77 -11.61 21.10
CA VAL A 298 -24.55 -11.15 21.78
C VAL A 298 -23.35 -11.22 20.85
N MET A 299 -23.28 -12.22 19.98
CA MET A 299 -22.23 -12.32 18.96
C MET A 299 -22.26 -11.12 18.02
N VAL A 300 -23.41 -10.81 17.42
CA VAL A 300 -23.57 -9.64 16.54
C VAL A 300 -23.34 -8.34 17.31
N GLY A 301 -23.90 -8.21 18.51
CA GLY A 301 -23.74 -7.03 19.35
C GLY A 301 -22.29 -6.77 19.73
N THR A 302 -21.53 -7.80 20.09
CA THR A 302 -20.10 -7.67 20.40
C THR A 302 -19.28 -7.31 19.18
N VAL A 303 -19.51 -7.94 18.03
CA VAL A 303 -18.81 -7.60 16.78
C VAL A 303 -19.08 -6.13 16.41
N LEU A 304 -20.34 -5.71 16.37
CA LEU A 304 -20.70 -4.32 16.02
C LEU A 304 -20.13 -3.31 17.02
N LEU A 305 -20.19 -3.61 18.32
CA LEU A 305 -19.64 -2.76 19.37
C LEU A 305 -18.13 -2.58 19.20
N PHE A 306 -17.39 -3.68 19.02
CA PHE A 306 -15.93 -3.62 18.86
C PHE A 306 -15.54 -2.94 17.54
N GLU A 307 -16.21 -3.21 16.43
CA GLU A 307 -15.96 -2.51 15.16
C GLU A 307 -16.23 -1.01 15.27
N HIS A 308 -17.29 -0.61 15.98
CA HIS A 308 -17.56 0.79 16.27
C HIS A 308 -16.49 1.41 17.16
N LEU A 309 -16.10 0.75 18.26
CA LEU A 309 -15.04 1.20 19.15
C LEU A 309 -13.71 1.35 18.40
N ILE A 310 -13.34 0.40 17.54
CA ILE A 310 -12.12 0.47 16.74
C ILE A 310 -12.17 1.64 15.75
N THR A 311 -13.34 1.94 15.19
CA THR A 311 -13.51 3.07 14.27
C THR A 311 -13.40 4.42 14.98
N VAL A 312 -14.00 4.56 16.16
CA VAL A 312 -13.98 5.79 16.96
C VAL A 312 -12.62 6.02 17.63
N PHE A 313 -12.06 4.99 18.25
CA PHE A 313 -10.80 5.08 18.99
C PHE A 313 -9.56 4.79 18.13
N GLY A 314 -9.74 4.30 16.90
CA GLY A 314 -8.64 4.05 15.96
C GLY A 314 -7.72 5.25 15.78
N PRO A 315 -8.23 6.44 15.41
CA PRO A 315 -7.41 7.64 15.24
C PRO A 315 -6.69 8.08 16.52
N LEU A 316 -7.32 7.91 17.69
CA LEU A 316 -6.72 8.22 19.00
C LEU A 316 -5.58 7.27 19.33
N ALA A 317 -5.75 5.98 19.07
CA ALA A 317 -4.71 4.98 19.25
C ALA A 317 -3.54 5.23 18.28
N GLU A 318 -3.81 5.60 17.03
CA GLU A 318 -2.78 6.01 16.08
C GLU A 318 -2.04 7.25 16.60
N ARG A 319 -2.75 8.27 17.06
CA ARG A 319 -2.14 9.48 17.63
C ARG A 319 -1.25 9.16 18.84
N PHE A 320 -1.70 8.31 19.76
CA PHE A 320 -0.92 7.92 20.95
C PHE A 320 0.31 7.08 20.61
N LEU A 321 0.21 6.16 19.64
CA LEU A 321 1.32 5.29 19.24
C LEU A 321 2.34 5.99 18.32
N PHE A 322 1.94 7.09 17.65
CA PHE A 322 2.72 7.73 16.56
C PHE A 322 3.11 9.19 16.80
N TYR A 323 2.92 9.77 17.98
CA TYR A 323 3.44 11.12 18.31
C TYR A 323 4.98 11.12 18.33
N GLY A 324 5.56 11.23 17.14
CA GLY A 324 6.91 11.71 16.87
C GLY A 324 6.82 12.89 15.89
N ARG A 325 7.89 13.69 15.83
CA ARG A 325 8.10 15.00 15.15
C ARG A 325 7.48 15.27 13.75
N ASP A 326 6.79 14.32 13.11
CA ASP A 326 6.19 14.44 11.78
C ASP A 326 4.69 14.82 11.77
N SER A 327 4.04 14.97 12.93
CA SER A 327 2.58 15.24 12.99
C SER A 327 2.19 16.63 12.51
N GLU A 328 3.03 17.64 12.71
CA GLU A 328 2.74 19.03 12.32
C GLU A 328 2.59 19.17 10.79
N SER A 329 3.45 18.50 10.02
CA SER A 329 3.38 18.55 8.55
C SER A 329 2.15 17.83 7.99
N MET A 330 1.68 16.77 8.64
CA MET A 330 0.51 16.02 8.20
C MET A 330 -0.79 16.75 8.54
N GLU A 331 -0.84 17.42 9.69
CA GLU A 331 -1.96 18.25 10.11
C GLU A 331 -2.12 19.46 9.18
N LEU A 332 -1.02 20.09 8.76
CA LEU A 332 -1.04 21.14 7.74
C LEU A 332 -1.59 20.65 6.39
N LEU A 333 -1.26 19.43 5.98
CA LEU A 333 -1.75 18.86 4.72
C LEU A 333 -3.26 18.57 4.77
N HIS A 334 -3.76 18.06 5.91
CA HIS A 334 -5.19 17.88 6.13
C HIS A 334 -5.92 19.21 6.22
N LEU A 335 -5.36 20.21 6.90
CA LEU A 335 -5.93 21.56 6.94
C LEU A 335 -5.98 22.21 5.55
N LEU A 336 -4.99 21.97 4.68
CA LEU A 336 -5.05 22.38 3.28
C LEU A 336 -6.17 21.66 2.53
N GLN A 337 -6.28 20.33 2.68
CA GLN A 337 -7.35 19.56 2.04
C GLN A 337 -8.75 20.02 2.47
N ASP A 338 -8.96 20.27 3.76
CA ASP A 338 -10.27 20.62 4.33
C ASP A 338 -10.66 22.08 4.08
N ARG A 339 -9.69 22.98 3.79
CA ARG A 339 -9.93 24.41 3.56
C ARG A 339 -9.78 24.84 2.10
N MET A 340 -9.32 23.98 1.20
CA MET A 340 -9.28 24.27 -0.23
C MET A 340 -10.70 24.23 -0.80
N LEU A 341 -11.14 25.38 -1.33
CA LEU A 341 -12.35 25.46 -2.15
C LEU A 341 -12.08 24.85 -3.52
N SER A 342 -13.06 24.18 -4.12
CA SER A 342 -12.90 23.70 -5.50
C SER A 342 -12.98 24.88 -6.48
N ARG A 343 -12.43 24.69 -7.69
CA ARG A 343 -12.54 25.70 -8.78
C ARG A 343 -14.00 26.01 -9.12
N ASP A 344 -14.86 25.00 -9.05
CA ASP A 344 -16.29 25.16 -9.30
C ASP A 344 -16.97 25.98 -8.20
N ASP A 345 -16.62 25.76 -6.93
CA ASP A 345 -17.15 26.54 -5.80
C ASP A 345 -16.76 28.03 -5.92
N LEU A 346 -15.50 28.31 -6.26
CA LEU A 346 -15.00 29.68 -6.48
C LEU A 346 -15.71 30.34 -7.67
N ARG A 347 -15.90 29.60 -8.76
CA ARG A 347 -16.62 30.07 -9.95
C ARG A 347 -18.07 30.41 -9.62
N GLN A 348 -18.77 29.52 -8.92
CA GLN A 348 -20.17 29.72 -8.53
C GLN A 348 -20.33 30.91 -7.56
N PHE A 349 -19.37 31.10 -6.66
CA PHE A 349 -19.33 32.29 -5.81
C PHE A 349 -19.18 33.58 -6.63
N LEU A 350 -18.23 33.61 -7.58
CA LEU A 350 -18.01 34.76 -8.47
C LEU A 350 -19.21 35.02 -9.39
N GLU A 351 -19.90 33.98 -9.85
CA GLU A 351 -21.18 34.08 -10.55
C GLU A 351 -22.23 34.77 -9.67
N THR A 352 -22.33 34.38 -8.40
CA THR A 352 -23.26 35.02 -7.45
C THR A 352 -22.92 36.51 -7.23
N VAL A 353 -21.63 36.84 -7.12
CA VAL A 353 -21.18 38.24 -6.99
C VAL A 353 -21.52 39.06 -8.24
N LEU A 354 -21.26 38.54 -9.44
CA LEU A 354 -21.57 39.22 -10.69
C LEU A 354 -23.08 39.38 -10.92
N ALA A 355 -23.89 38.38 -10.55
CA ALA A 355 -25.35 38.50 -10.57
C ALA A 355 -25.82 39.66 -9.67
N ALA A 356 -25.29 39.75 -8.45
CA ALA A 356 -25.60 40.86 -7.54
C ALA A 356 -25.14 42.22 -8.09
N VAL A 357 -24.01 42.27 -8.82
CA VAL A 357 -23.56 43.49 -9.52
C VAL A 357 -24.54 43.88 -10.63
N CYS A 358 -25.00 42.92 -11.44
CA CYS A 358 -26.00 43.15 -12.47
C CYS A 358 -27.32 43.66 -11.89
N ASP A 359 -27.81 43.03 -10.82
CA ASP A 359 -29.08 43.39 -10.17
C ASP A 359 -29.02 44.80 -9.56
N GLN A 360 -27.90 45.13 -8.88
CA GLN A 360 -27.71 46.44 -8.24
C GLN A 360 -27.57 47.58 -9.26
N LEU A 361 -26.87 47.33 -10.36
CA LEU A 361 -26.65 48.33 -11.42
C LEU A 361 -27.69 48.29 -12.53
N GLN A 362 -28.66 47.37 -12.45
CA GLN A 362 -29.62 47.04 -13.51
C GLN A 362 -28.98 46.86 -14.88
N ALA A 363 -27.82 46.19 -14.92
CA ALA A 363 -27.06 45.96 -16.14
C ALA A 363 -27.46 44.63 -16.81
N PRO A 364 -27.46 44.56 -18.16
CA PRO A 364 -27.85 43.35 -18.90
C PRO A 364 -26.85 42.19 -18.80
N GLY A 365 -25.63 42.44 -18.32
CA GLY A 365 -24.62 41.41 -18.11
C GLY A 365 -23.34 41.95 -17.47
N ALA A 366 -22.55 41.05 -16.89
CA ALA A 366 -21.26 41.34 -16.30
C ALA A 366 -20.29 40.18 -16.50
N TYR A 367 -19.00 40.47 -16.45
CA TYR A 367 -17.94 39.49 -16.62
C TYR A 367 -16.78 39.80 -15.69
N LEU A 368 -16.01 38.75 -15.39
CA LEU A 368 -14.78 38.84 -14.62
C LEU A 368 -13.68 38.16 -15.40
N ALA A 369 -12.56 38.86 -15.56
CA ALA A 369 -11.34 38.34 -16.15
C ALA A 369 -10.22 38.36 -15.11
N SER A 370 -9.45 37.28 -15.02
CA SER A 370 -8.28 37.16 -14.15
C SER A 370 -7.01 37.28 -14.97
N LEU A 371 -5.96 37.83 -14.36
CA LEU A 371 -4.63 37.88 -14.95
C LEU A 371 -3.87 36.59 -14.62
N ASN A 372 -3.53 35.79 -15.63
CA ASN A 372 -2.69 34.61 -15.47
C ASN A 372 -1.37 34.80 -16.24
N GLY A 373 -0.33 35.25 -15.52
CA GLY A 373 0.94 35.66 -16.14
C GLY A 373 0.75 36.94 -16.95
N ASP A 374 0.95 36.85 -18.27
CA ASP A 374 0.88 37.98 -19.21
C ASP A 374 -0.42 38.00 -20.04
N GLN A 375 -1.34 37.07 -19.75
CA GLN A 375 -2.59 36.92 -20.50
C GLN A 375 -3.80 37.08 -19.58
N MET A 376 -4.79 37.84 -20.05
CA MET A 376 -6.09 37.93 -19.39
C MET A 376 -6.97 36.75 -19.82
N GLU A 377 -7.43 35.99 -18.84
CA GLU A 377 -8.34 34.87 -19.03
C GLU A 377 -9.72 35.22 -18.46
N LEU A 378 -10.76 34.94 -19.23
CA LEU A 378 -12.13 35.15 -18.80
C LEU A 378 -12.52 34.05 -17.82
N VAL A 379 -12.83 34.45 -16.59
CA VAL A 379 -13.12 33.56 -15.48
C VAL A 379 -14.61 33.23 -15.41
N VAL A 380 -15.47 34.25 -15.44
CA VAL A 380 -16.93 34.11 -15.34
C VAL A 380 -17.62 35.16 -16.20
N THR A 381 -18.77 34.79 -16.78
CA THR A 381 -19.69 35.68 -17.49
C THR A 381 -21.14 35.41 -17.10
N ILE A 382 -21.93 36.47 -16.88
CA ILE A 382 -23.37 36.41 -16.64
C ILE A 382 -24.10 37.39 -17.53
N GLY A 383 -25.26 36.98 -18.04
CA GLY A 383 -26.11 37.82 -18.89
C GLY A 383 -25.51 38.10 -20.27
N LYS A 384 -26.03 39.13 -20.93
CA LYS A 384 -25.59 39.53 -22.28
C LYS A 384 -24.33 40.38 -22.16
N THR A 385 -23.21 39.79 -22.51
CA THR A 385 -21.90 40.47 -22.52
C THR A 385 -21.37 40.58 -23.94
N ARG A 386 -20.42 41.50 -24.17
CA ARG A 386 -19.74 41.65 -25.47
C ARG A 386 -18.92 40.43 -25.92
N PHE A 387 -18.82 39.40 -25.07
CA PHE A 387 -17.95 38.25 -25.25
C PHE A 387 -18.68 36.94 -25.53
N GLU A 388 -19.98 36.97 -25.85
CA GLU A 388 -20.73 35.79 -26.31
C GLU A 388 -20.08 35.19 -27.59
N GLY A 389 -19.17 34.22 -27.42
CA GLY A 389 -18.66 33.36 -28.49
C GLY A 389 -17.40 33.78 -29.27
N LYS A 390 -16.57 34.72 -28.79
CA LYS A 390 -15.31 35.12 -29.48
C LYS A 390 -14.06 34.95 -28.60
N GLN A 391 -12.86 34.82 -29.19
CA GLN A 391 -11.58 34.71 -28.46
C GLN A 391 -11.31 35.99 -27.63
N VAL A 392 -11.52 35.85 -26.31
CA VAL A 392 -11.60 36.95 -25.33
C VAL A 392 -10.23 37.47 -24.89
N SER A 393 -9.20 36.61 -24.90
CA SER A 393 -7.91 36.91 -24.29
C SER A 393 -7.12 38.03 -25.02
N ASN A 394 -7.18 38.09 -26.35
CA ASN A 394 -6.36 39.05 -27.12
C ASN A 394 -6.82 40.51 -26.97
N ALA A 395 -8.13 40.75 -26.84
CA ALA A 395 -8.68 42.11 -26.75
C ALA A 395 -8.45 42.74 -25.36
N LEU A 396 -8.60 41.95 -24.30
CA LEU A 396 -8.32 42.38 -22.93
C LEU A 396 -6.81 42.54 -22.70
N SER A 397 -5.98 41.64 -23.24
CA SER A 397 -4.52 41.74 -23.14
C SER A 397 -3.98 42.95 -23.92
N ALA A 398 -4.56 43.28 -25.08
CA ALA A 398 -4.21 44.51 -25.82
C ALA A 398 -4.59 45.79 -25.07
N LEU A 399 -5.66 45.77 -24.27
CA LEU A 399 -6.07 46.90 -23.43
C LEU A 399 -5.10 47.11 -22.25
N MET A 400 -4.54 46.03 -21.71
CA MET A 400 -3.48 46.12 -20.69
C MET A 400 -2.18 46.69 -21.24
N ALA A 401 -1.79 46.32 -22.47
CA ALA A 401 -0.57 46.82 -23.09
C ALA A 401 -0.62 48.34 -23.43
N GLN A 402 -1.81 48.94 -23.46
CA GLN A 402 -2.00 50.37 -23.79
C GLN A 402 -2.09 51.31 -22.59
N LYS A 403 -2.29 50.81 -21.36
CA LYS A 403 -2.47 51.64 -20.16
C LYS A 403 -1.45 51.30 -19.08
N GLU A 404 -0.58 52.27 -18.76
CA GLU A 404 0.39 52.18 -17.66
C GLU A 404 -0.23 52.43 -16.28
N ASP A 405 -1.40 53.09 -16.20
CA ASP A 405 -2.07 53.42 -14.95
C ASP A 405 -3.59 53.12 -15.02
N PHE A 406 -4.11 52.40 -14.03
CA PHE A 406 -5.50 51.94 -13.99
C PHE A 406 -6.30 52.76 -12.95
N PRO A 407 -7.12 53.74 -13.37
CA PRO A 407 -8.00 54.46 -12.45
C PRO A 407 -9.07 53.52 -11.85
N GLN A 408 -9.61 53.88 -10.67
CA GLN A 408 -10.55 53.05 -9.90
C GLN A 408 -11.80 52.59 -10.68
N LEU A 409 -12.22 53.36 -11.69
CA LEU A 409 -13.26 53.01 -12.65
C LEU A 409 -12.91 53.63 -14.00
N PHE A 410 -13.07 52.88 -15.09
CA PHE A 410 -12.91 53.42 -16.44
C PHE A 410 -13.84 52.76 -17.45
N GLN A 411 -14.11 53.49 -18.54
CA GLN A 411 -14.97 53.02 -19.61
C GLN A 411 -14.17 52.37 -20.72
N TRP A 412 -14.75 51.31 -21.31
CA TRP A 412 -14.23 50.67 -22.49
C TRP A 412 -15.35 50.40 -23.51
N GLY A 413 -15.54 51.34 -24.43
CA GLY A 413 -16.73 51.35 -25.29
C GLY A 413 -17.98 51.52 -24.42
N ASP A 414 -18.96 50.63 -24.59
CA ASP A 414 -20.21 50.65 -23.82
C ASP A 414 -20.14 49.93 -22.46
N ASP A 415 -18.96 49.42 -22.08
CA ASP A 415 -18.77 48.67 -20.84
C ASP A 415 -18.03 49.52 -19.79
N LEU A 416 -18.42 49.34 -18.53
CA LEU A 416 -17.73 49.91 -17.36
C LEU A 416 -16.78 48.86 -16.78
N LEU A 417 -15.50 49.21 -16.62
CA LEU A 417 -14.47 48.35 -16.07
C LEU A 417 -14.02 48.82 -14.69
N VAL A 418 -13.86 47.87 -13.77
CA VAL A 418 -13.34 48.05 -12.43
C VAL A 418 -12.10 47.15 -12.29
N PRO A 419 -10.89 47.73 -12.12
CA PRO A 419 -9.69 46.95 -11.88
C PRO A 419 -9.70 46.36 -10.47
N ILE A 420 -9.41 45.07 -10.38
CA ILE A 420 -9.22 44.35 -9.12
C ILE A 420 -7.72 44.24 -8.89
N THR A 421 -7.21 45.00 -7.93
CA THR A 421 -5.79 45.00 -7.57
C THR A 421 -5.56 44.29 -6.24
N ASN A 422 -4.44 43.57 -6.13
CA ASN A 422 -3.89 43.22 -4.83
C ASN A 422 -3.31 44.52 -4.24
N GLY A 423 -3.41 44.73 -2.92
CA GLY A 423 -3.02 46.00 -2.27
C GLY A 423 -1.59 46.46 -2.59
N GLU A 424 -1.24 47.68 -2.19
CA GLU A 424 0.12 48.23 -2.35
C GLU A 424 1.15 47.44 -1.52
N GLU A 425 1.75 46.40 -2.08
CA GLU A 425 3.04 45.88 -1.64
C GLU A 425 4.13 46.45 -2.55
N GLU A 426 5.10 47.17 -1.95
CA GLU A 426 6.27 47.75 -2.63
C GLU A 426 5.99 48.78 -3.74
N GLY A 427 4.90 49.53 -3.66
CA GLY A 427 4.64 50.68 -4.56
C GLY A 427 4.36 50.30 -6.02
N LYS A 428 4.02 49.04 -6.30
CA LYS A 428 3.53 48.57 -7.60
C LYS A 428 2.13 47.96 -7.44
N PHE A 429 1.15 48.50 -8.15
CA PHE A 429 -0.19 47.92 -8.22
C PHE A 429 -0.13 46.58 -8.97
N GLN A 430 -0.32 45.46 -8.27
CA GLN A 430 -0.43 44.16 -8.91
C GLN A 430 -1.89 43.91 -9.30
N LEU A 431 -2.21 44.00 -10.59
CA LEU A 431 -3.54 43.71 -11.11
C LEU A 431 -3.83 42.20 -10.97
N LEU A 432 -4.89 41.84 -10.26
CA LEU A 432 -5.39 40.47 -10.15
C LEU A 432 -6.40 40.16 -11.25
N GLY A 433 -7.16 41.16 -11.70
CA GLY A 433 -8.17 40.99 -12.74
C GLY A 433 -8.95 42.25 -13.07
N LEU A 434 -9.92 42.12 -13.98
CA LEU A 434 -10.84 43.16 -14.40
C LEU A 434 -12.28 42.66 -14.24
N LEU A 435 -13.11 43.43 -13.55
CA LEU A 435 -14.56 43.24 -13.53
C LEU A 435 -15.19 44.20 -14.53
N GLY A 436 -15.99 43.67 -15.46
CA GLY A 436 -16.67 44.46 -16.47
C GLY A 436 -18.17 44.35 -16.39
N VAL A 437 -18.85 45.48 -16.51
CA VAL A 437 -20.31 45.59 -16.53
C VAL A 437 -20.75 46.10 -17.90
N SER A 438 -21.60 45.33 -18.58
CA SER A 438 -21.99 45.60 -19.97
C SER A 438 -23.05 46.69 -20.08
N GLN A 439 -22.99 47.49 -21.15
CA GLN A 439 -23.97 48.53 -21.50
C GLN A 439 -24.19 49.60 -20.41
N MET A 440 -23.14 49.93 -19.66
CA MET A 440 -23.11 50.99 -18.64
C MET A 440 -22.25 52.16 -19.11
N ALA A 441 -22.84 53.01 -19.96
CA ALA A 441 -22.18 54.18 -20.55
C ALA A 441 -22.07 55.39 -19.60
N LYS A 442 -22.69 55.34 -18.41
CA LYS A 442 -22.60 56.39 -17.38
C LYS A 442 -22.13 55.77 -16.06
N LEU A 443 -21.26 56.49 -15.36
CA LEU A 443 -20.86 56.14 -13.98
C LEU A 443 -22.11 56.11 -13.09
N PRO A 444 -22.19 55.20 -12.10
CA PRO A 444 -23.28 55.18 -11.14
C PRO A 444 -23.33 56.55 -10.44
N ALA A 445 -24.45 57.26 -10.62
CA ALA A 445 -24.64 58.61 -10.09
C ALA A 445 -25.14 58.61 -8.64
N ASP A 446 -25.54 57.45 -8.14
CA ASP A 446 -26.10 57.24 -6.80
C ASP A 446 -25.02 56.72 -5.84
N GLU A 447 -24.88 57.38 -4.67
CA GLU A 447 -23.91 57.02 -3.65
C GLU A 447 -24.14 55.57 -3.16
N GLU A 448 -25.39 55.11 -3.06
CA GLU A 448 -25.73 53.75 -2.64
C GLU A 448 -25.24 52.69 -3.65
N GLN A 449 -25.38 52.96 -4.96
CA GLN A 449 -24.91 52.06 -6.02
C GLN A 449 -23.37 51.98 -6.05
N SER A 450 -22.70 53.12 -5.82
CA SER A 450 -21.23 53.16 -5.76
C SER A 450 -20.68 52.39 -4.55
N ALA A 451 -21.33 52.50 -3.39
CA ALA A 451 -20.96 51.78 -2.18
C ALA A 451 -21.17 50.26 -2.33
N ALA A 452 -22.30 49.85 -2.91
CA ALA A 452 -22.60 48.45 -3.19
C ALA A 452 -21.63 47.84 -4.21
N LEU A 453 -21.29 48.56 -5.28
CA LEU A 453 -20.30 48.14 -6.26
C LEU A 453 -18.92 47.95 -5.63
N THR A 454 -18.51 48.86 -4.75
CA THR A 454 -17.24 48.76 -4.02
C THR A 454 -17.20 47.50 -3.14
N LEU A 455 -18.27 47.24 -2.39
CA LEU A 455 -18.38 46.05 -1.54
C LEU A 455 -18.34 44.75 -2.34
N LEU A 456 -19.06 44.68 -3.47
CA LEU A 456 -19.08 43.49 -4.34
C LEU A 456 -17.73 43.28 -5.04
N THR A 457 -17.05 44.36 -5.41
CA THR A 457 -15.69 44.31 -5.98
C THR A 457 -14.70 43.77 -4.95
N GLU A 458 -14.77 44.18 -3.69
CA GLU A 458 -13.93 43.63 -2.62
C GLU A 458 -14.20 42.13 -2.37
N ARG A 459 -15.46 41.66 -2.51
CA ARG A 459 -15.76 40.22 -2.45
C ARG A 459 -15.18 39.45 -3.62
N ALA A 460 -15.28 40.00 -4.84
CA ALA A 460 -14.65 39.41 -6.02
C ALA A 460 -13.12 39.35 -5.89
N LYS A 461 -12.51 40.40 -5.31
CA LYS A 461 -11.08 40.46 -5.02
C LYS A 461 -10.61 39.36 -4.09
N LEU A 462 -11.32 39.11 -2.98
CA LEU A 462 -10.98 38.04 -2.05
C LEU A 462 -11.00 36.66 -2.75
N ALA A 463 -12.05 36.39 -3.53
CA ALA A 463 -12.16 35.12 -4.25
C ALA A 463 -11.09 34.95 -5.34
N LEU A 464 -10.76 36.00 -6.10
CA LEU A 464 -9.70 35.96 -7.09
C LEU A 464 -8.31 35.76 -6.46
N ARG A 465 -8.06 36.40 -5.31
CA ARG A 465 -6.82 36.21 -4.56
C ARG A 465 -6.68 34.76 -4.08
N ASP A 466 -7.73 34.20 -3.50
CA ASP A 466 -7.75 32.81 -3.04
C ASP A 466 -7.55 31.82 -4.20
N TRP A 467 -8.17 32.08 -5.36
CA TRP A 467 -7.93 31.31 -6.57
C TRP A 467 -6.44 31.33 -6.95
N HIS A 468 -5.83 32.50 -7.07
CA HIS A 468 -4.44 32.62 -7.51
C HIS A 468 -3.46 31.89 -6.56
N LEU A 469 -3.69 32.00 -5.24
CA LEU A 469 -2.91 31.29 -4.23
C LEU A 469 -3.03 29.78 -4.38
N GLN A 470 -4.24 29.25 -4.60
CA GLN A 470 -4.44 27.82 -4.83
C GLN A 470 -3.75 27.34 -6.11
N GLU A 471 -3.82 28.10 -7.20
CA GLU A 471 -3.16 27.75 -8.46
C GLU A 471 -1.63 27.65 -8.29
N GLN A 472 -1.03 28.57 -7.54
CA GLN A 472 0.40 28.54 -7.22
C GLN A 472 0.78 27.29 -6.40
N VAL A 473 -0.05 26.90 -5.44
CA VAL A 473 0.16 25.67 -4.65
C VAL A 473 0.08 24.43 -5.54
N PHE A 474 -0.91 24.35 -6.44
CA PHE A 474 -1.04 23.22 -7.37
C PHE A 474 0.17 23.11 -8.31
N LYS A 475 0.61 24.23 -8.93
CA LYS A 475 1.81 24.24 -9.78
C LYS A 475 3.06 23.78 -9.02
N SER A 476 3.19 24.20 -7.75
CA SER A 476 4.29 23.77 -6.88
C SER A 476 4.23 22.26 -6.58
N LEU A 477 3.05 21.71 -6.28
CA LEU A 477 2.87 20.27 -6.06
C LEU A 477 3.15 19.44 -7.32
N GLU A 478 2.72 19.89 -8.49
CA GLU A 478 3.01 19.23 -9.78
C GLU A 478 4.52 19.14 -10.02
N SER A 479 5.27 20.20 -9.71
CA SER A 479 6.73 20.22 -9.84
C SER A 479 7.45 19.27 -8.86
N LEU A 480 6.84 18.94 -7.72
CA LEU A 480 7.42 18.07 -6.69
C LEU A 480 7.13 16.58 -6.92
N SER A 481 6.09 16.26 -7.69
CA SER A 481 5.67 14.89 -8.01
C SER A 481 6.82 13.97 -8.51
N PRO A 482 7.69 14.41 -9.45
CA PRO A 482 8.75 13.56 -9.99
C PRO A 482 9.78 13.14 -8.93
N GLN A 483 10.11 14.03 -7.99
CA GLN A 483 11.10 13.77 -6.94
C GLN A 483 10.56 12.79 -5.90
N VAL A 484 9.29 12.92 -5.55
CA VAL A 484 8.61 12.02 -4.61
C VAL A 484 8.51 10.61 -5.20
N GLU A 485 8.17 10.50 -6.48
CA GLU A 485 8.11 9.21 -7.18
C GLU A 485 9.48 8.53 -7.21
N TYR A 486 10.55 9.28 -7.51
CA TYR A 486 11.93 8.77 -7.48
C TYR A 486 12.35 8.26 -6.10
N ILE A 487 12.04 9.00 -5.02
CA ILE A 487 12.34 8.58 -3.64
C ILE A 487 11.53 7.34 -3.25
N GLN A 488 10.27 7.23 -3.67
CA GLN A 488 9.45 6.05 -3.45
C GLN A 488 10.00 4.82 -4.19
N ARG A 489 10.48 5.00 -5.42
CA ARG A 489 11.17 3.96 -6.19
C ARG A 489 12.46 3.50 -5.51
N LEU A 490 13.31 4.42 -5.05
CA LEU A 490 14.54 4.10 -4.31
C LEU A 490 14.24 3.35 -2.99
N ARG A 491 13.18 3.75 -2.28
CA ARG A 491 12.77 3.09 -1.04
C ARG A 491 12.18 1.70 -1.28
N ALA A 492 11.46 1.52 -2.39
CA ALA A 492 10.99 0.21 -2.83
C ALA A 492 12.19 -0.70 -3.20
N ALA A 493 13.19 -0.18 -3.91
CA ALA A 493 14.39 -0.92 -4.30
C ALA A 493 15.24 -1.34 -3.08
N GLY A 494 15.46 -0.46 -2.11
CA GLY A 494 16.23 -0.76 -0.89
C GLY A 494 15.58 -1.79 0.05
N SER A 495 14.28 -2.08 -0.13
CA SER A 495 13.55 -3.08 0.64
C SER A 495 13.62 -4.50 0.05
N TYR A 496 14.03 -4.64 -1.20
CA TYR A 496 14.20 -5.93 -1.86
C TYR A 496 15.68 -6.24 -1.97
N ASP A 497 16.18 -6.99 -0.99
CA ASP A 497 17.46 -7.69 -1.00
C ASP A 497 18.69 -6.83 -1.36
N GLN A 498 19.50 -6.46 -0.36
CA GLN A 498 20.73 -5.68 -0.57
C GLN A 498 21.71 -6.31 -1.58
N SER A 499 21.56 -7.61 -1.91
CA SER A 499 22.29 -8.28 -2.98
C SER A 499 21.81 -7.94 -4.40
N ASN A 500 20.52 -7.63 -4.61
CA ASN A 500 20.00 -7.28 -5.93
C ASN A 500 20.26 -5.81 -6.29
N VAL A 501 20.40 -4.94 -5.28
CA VAL A 501 20.80 -3.53 -5.48
C VAL A 501 22.16 -3.41 -6.20
N LEU A 502 23.00 -4.46 -6.13
CA LEU A 502 24.29 -4.51 -6.82
C LEU A 502 24.23 -5.19 -8.21
N GLU A 503 23.12 -5.86 -8.56
CA GLU A 503 22.92 -6.52 -9.87
C GLU A 503 22.07 -5.67 -10.84
N GLU A 504 21.44 -4.60 -10.35
CA GLU A 504 20.45 -3.80 -11.11
C GLU A 504 20.99 -2.53 -11.78
N SER A 505 22.28 -2.45 -12.08
CA SER A 505 22.82 -1.49 -13.05
C SER A 505 22.41 -1.78 -14.51
N SER A 506 21.53 -2.77 -14.73
CA SER A 506 21.11 -3.26 -16.05
C SER A 506 19.64 -3.00 -16.43
N ASN A 507 18.83 -2.34 -15.58
CA ASN A 507 17.38 -2.15 -15.81
C ASN A 507 16.96 -0.75 -16.35
N LEU A 508 17.83 -0.06 -17.10
CA LEU A 508 17.45 1.13 -17.90
C LEU A 508 16.54 0.80 -19.10
N ASN A 509 16.49 -0.47 -19.51
CA ASN A 509 15.85 -0.92 -20.76
C ASN A 509 14.31 -0.87 -20.71
N GLY A 510 13.71 -1.03 -19.53
CA GLY A 510 12.25 -1.04 -19.34
C GLY A 510 11.62 0.35 -19.50
N ASP A 511 12.22 1.36 -18.88
CA ASP A 511 11.74 2.75 -18.92
C ASP A 511 11.95 3.38 -20.32
N LEU A 512 13.08 3.08 -20.98
CA LEU A 512 13.37 3.57 -22.34
C LEU A 512 12.35 3.07 -23.37
N THR A 513 11.96 1.79 -23.29
CA THR A 513 10.97 1.19 -24.21
C THR A 513 9.61 1.90 -24.12
N GLN A 514 9.21 2.31 -22.91
CA GLN A 514 7.96 3.03 -22.70
C GLN A 514 8.02 4.45 -23.28
N TRP A 515 9.11 5.18 -23.07
CA TRP A 515 9.29 6.51 -23.64
C TRP A 515 9.31 6.50 -25.17
N VAL A 516 9.97 5.52 -25.77
CA VAL A 516 9.99 5.31 -27.23
C VAL A 516 8.57 5.03 -27.76
N ARG A 517 7.78 4.20 -27.07
CA ARG A 517 6.37 3.95 -27.46
C ARG A 517 5.52 5.21 -27.42
N ASP A 518 5.61 5.99 -26.35
CA ASP A 518 4.84 7.22 -26.17
C ASP A 518 5.19 8.28 -27.23
N ALA A 519 6.48 8.42 -27.54
CA ALA A 519 6.98 9.34 -28.56
C ALA A 519 6.60 8.89 -29.98
N LEU A 520 6.72 7.60 -30.32
CA LEU A 520 6.28 7.06 -31.62
C LEU A 520 4.77 7.22 -31.85
N THR A 521 3.97 7.07 -30.79
CA THR A 521 2.51 7.27 -30.89
C THR A 521 2.15 8.73 -31.23
N HIS A 522 2.97 9.68 -30.81
CA HIS A 522 2.81 11.12 -31.05
C HIS A 522 3.82 11.66 -32.07
N TYR A 523 4.29 10.82 -33.00
CA TYR A 523 5.37 11.14 -33.96
C TYR A 523 5.12 12.43 -34.77
N TRP A 524 3.85 12.70 -35.10
CA TRP A 524 3.41 13.89 -35.85
C TRP A 524 3.04 15.10 -34.98
N GLY A 525 3.17 15.01 -33.66
CA GLY A 525 2.95 16.12 -32.72
C GLY A 525 2.19 15.71 -31.45
N GLY A 526 2.41 16.47 -30.36
CA GLY A 526 1.77 16.29 -29.05
C GLY A 526 2.75 16.49 -27.88
N PRO A 527 2.26 16.77 -26.66
CA PRO A 527 3.12 17.04 -25.50
C PRO A 527 4.06 15.87 -25.18
N LYS A 528 3.64 14.62 -25.47
CA LYS A 528 4.47 13.41 -25.29
C LYS A 528 5.68 13.31 -26.22
N LEU A 529 5.74 14.10 -27.30
CA LEU A 529 6.92 14.21 -28.17
C LEU A 529 7.79 15.41 -27.75
N THR A 530 7.18 16.55 -27.46
CA THR A 530 7.88 17.81 -27.11
C THR A 530 8.52 17.75 -25.71
N ASP A 531 7.82 17.17 -24.73
CA ASP A 531 8.25 17.00 -23.33
C ASP A 531 8.70 15.57 -23.05
N SER A 532 9.17 14.85 -24.08
CA SER A 532 9.58 13.47 -23.94
C SER A 532 10.83 13.37 -23.04
N PRO A 533 10.87 12.44 -22.07
CA PRO A 533 12.10 12.15 -21.30
C PRO A 533 13.29 11.76 -22.19
N LEU A 534 13.04 11.34 -23.44
CA LEU A 534 14.06 11.08 -24.45
C LEU A 534 14.91 12.33 -24.78
N ALA A 535 14.36 13.54 -24.63
CA ALA A 535 15.09 14.79 -24.86
C ALA A 535 16.27 14.99 -23.91
N ASN A 536 16.33 14.22 -22.81
CA ASN A 536 17.43 14.28 -21.86
C ASN A 536 18.65 13.44 -22.27
N LEU A 537 18.50 12.51 -23.23
CA LEU A 537 19.60 11.69 -23.76
C LEU A 537 20.59 12.55 -24.55
N ARG A 538 21.89 12.27 -24.44
CA ARG A 538 22.92 13.08 -25.11
C ARG A 538 22.79 13.02 -26.63
N VAL A 539 22.54 11.84 -27.18
CA VAL A 539 22.28 11.64 -28.62
C VAL A 539 21.13 12.52 -29.13
N VAL A 540 20.11 12.72 -28.30
CA VAL A 540 18.94 13.53 -28.66
C VAL A 540 19.24 15.02 -28.50
N LYS A 541 20.01 15.42 -27.50
CA LYS A 541 20.46 16.81 -27.34
C LYS A 541 21.31 17.27 -28.52
N ASP A 542 22.28 16.46 -28.93
CA ASP A 542 23.11 16.74 -30.10
C ASP A 542 22.25 16.84 -31.37
N ALA A 543 21.22 15.99 -31.51
CA ALA A 543 20.28 16.08 -32.60
C ALA A 543 19.38 17.33 -32.55
N ILE A 544 19.01 17.83 -31.35
CA ILE A 544 18.23 19.06 -31.17
C ILE A 544 19.07 20.28 -31.56
N GLU A 545 20.34 20.33 -31.18
CA GLU A 545 21.27 21.40 -31.57
C GLU A 545 21.43 21.47 -33.09
N ASN A 546 21.50 20.30 -33.74
CA ASN A 546 21.57 20.20 -35.20
C ASN A 546 20.24 20.53 -35.93
N HIS A 547 19.11 20.62 -35.22
CA HIS A 547 17.77 20.91 -35.79
C HIS A 547 17.14 22.17 -35.20
N GLU A 548 17.88 23.29 -35.22
CA GLU A 548 17.38 24.64 -34.88
C GLU A 548 16.77 24.76 -33.48
N GLY A 549 17.13 23.88 -32.53
CA GLY A 549 16.67 23.93 -31.14
C GLY A 549 15.26 23.40 -30.90
N SER A 550 14.60 22.79 -31.89
CA SER A 550 13.27 22.21 -31.71
C SER A 550 13.34 20.79 -31.12
N THR A 551 12.87 20.62 -29.88
CA THR A 551 12.86 19.32 -29.17
C THR A 551 12.10 18.24 -29.95
N ALA A 552 10.95 18.60 -30.52
CA ALA A 552 10.13 17.69 -31.31
C ALA A 552 10.83 17.20 -32.58
N ASN A 553 11.62 18.06 -33.24
CA ASN A 553 12.35 17.68 -34.45
C ASN A 553 13.58 16.83 -34.13
N GLY A 554 14.31 17.14 -33.06
CA GLY A 554 15.46 16.35 -32.62
C GLY A 554 15.06 14.94 -32.17
N VAL A 555 14.01 14.80 -31.36
CA VAL A 555 13.46 13.49 -30.96
C VAL A 555 12.98 12.70 -32.20
N ARG A 556 12.31 13.36 -33.15
CA ARG A 556 11.85 12.73 -34.40
C ARG A 556 13.02 12.24 -35.26
N ALA A 557 14.08 13.02 -35.36
CA ALA A 557 15.28 12.65 -36.12
C ALA A 557 15.93 11.39 -35.55
N ILE A 558 16.08 11.29 -34.23
CA ILE A 558 16.65 10.11 -33.57
C ILE A 558 15.74 8.88 -33.68
N LEU A 559 14.42 9.03 -33.50
CA LEU A 559 13.48 7.93 -33.71
C LEU A 559 13.55 7.41 -35.15
N ARG A 560 13.67 8.31 -36.13
CA ARG A 560 13.81 7.93 -37.55
C ARG A 560 15.13 7.22 -37.82
N ALA A 561 16.24 7.73 -37.29
CA ALA A 561 17.55 7.12 -37.40
C ALA A 561 17.57 5.70 -36.78
N ALA A 562 16.95 5.53 -35.62
CA ALA A 562 16.85 4.23 -34.95
C ALA A 562 15.94 3.24 -35.70
N ILE A 563 14.87 3.72 -36.36
CA ILE A 563 14.04 2.87 -37.24
C ILE A 563 14.84 2.45 -38.48
N GLU A 564 15.58 3.36 -39.12
CA GLU A 564 16.39 3.05 -40.30
C GLU A 564 17.58 2.13 -39.98
N ARG A 565 18.20 2.24 -38.80
CA ARG A 565 19.29 1.33 -38.39
C ARG A 565 18.80 -0.11 -38.12
N ASN A 566 17.49 -0.29 -37.92
CA ASN A 566 16.83 -1.60 -37.85
C ASN A 566 16.36 -2.13 -39.22
N ARG A 567 16.71 -1.47 -40.31
CA ARG A 567 16.34 -1.88 -41.67
C ARG A 567 17.22 -3.07 -42.14
N PRO A 568 16.62 -4.20 -42.57
CA PRO A 568 17.38 -5.30 -43.15
C PRO A 568 17.99 -4.96 -44.53
N GLU A 569 19.08 -5.64 -44.91
CA GLU A 569 19.71 -5.47 -46.22
C GLU A 569 18.85 -6.02 -47.37
N GLY A 570 18.74 -5.27 -48.47
CA GLY A 570 18.04 -5.66 -49.69
C GLY A 570 16.82 -4.81 -50.07
N GLU A 571 16.10 -5.23 -51.10
CA GLU A 571 14.84 -4.60 -51.54
C GLU A 571 13.70 -4.91 -50.57
N ARG A 572 12.79 -3.94 -50.37
CA ARG A 572 11.67 -4.03 -49.41
C ARG A 572 10.78 -5.25 -49.73
N ARG A 573 10.77 -6.22 -48.80
CA ARG A 573 9.94 -7.44 -48.90
C ARG A 573 8.97 -7.53 -47.73
N PHE A 574 7.94 -8.37 -47.87
CA PHE A 574 7.00 -8.71 -46.79
C PHE A 574 7.36 -10.06 -46.15
N THR A 575 8.66 -10.31 -45.94
CA THR A 575 9.21 -11.53 -45.33
C THR A 575 9.42 -11.37 -43.83
N GLY A 576 9.67 -12.48 -43.12
CA GLY A 576 9.91 -12.55 -41.68
C GLY A 576 10.83 -11.45 -41.12
N GLU A 577 11.95 -11.23 -41.82
CA GLU A 577 13.00 -10.27 -41.43
C GLU A 577 12.58 -8.80 -41.56
N TRP A 578 11.71 -8.50 -42.54
CA TRP A 578 11.23 -7.13 -42.79
C TRP A 578 10.00 -6.75 -41.97
N ILE A 579 9.35 -7.71 -41.28
CA ILE A 579 8.09 -7.48 -40.58
C ILE A 579 8.21 -6.39 -39.50
N LEU A 580 9.28 -6.38 -38.70
CA LEU A 580 9.43 -5.40 -37.61
C LEU A 580 9.58 -3.97 -38.15
N TYR A 581 10.44 -3.78 -39.16
CA TYR A 581 10.62 -2.49 -39.84
C TYR A 581 9.33 -2.02 -40.52
N ASN A 582 8.66 -2.92 -41.26
CA ASN A 582 7.41 -2.62 -41.95
C ASN A 582 6.28 -2.24 -40.98
N ILE A 583 6.22 -2.83 -39.78
CA ILE A 583 5.25 -2.43 -38.75
C ILE A 583 5.53 -1.02 -38.26
N LEU A 584 6.79 -0.67 -37.97
CA LEU A 584 7.16 0.66 -37.48
C LEU A 584 6.89 1.75 -38.53
N ASP A 585 7.33 1.52 -39.76
CA ASP A 585 7.16 2.44 -40.88
C ASP A 585 5.68 2.66 -41.21
N MET A 586 4.92 1.58 -41.43
CA MET A 586 3.50 1.71 -41.78
C MET A 586 2.64 2.28 -40.64
N LYS A 587 2.96 1.96 -39.37
CA LYS A 587 2.13 2.39 -38.23
C LYS A 587 2.40 3.82 -37.80
N PHE A 588 3.68 4.20 -37.68
CA PHE A 588 4.08 5.44 -37.02
C PHE A 588 4.57 6.49 -38.01
N VAL A 589 5.26 6.10 -39.07
CA VAL A 589 5.74 7.04 -40.10
C VAL A 589 4.62 7.34 -41.11
N GLU A 590 4.01 6.33 -41.71
CA GLU A 590 2.94 6.50 -42.70
C GLU A 590 1.54 6.72 -42.08
N GLY A 591 1.36 6.43 -40.79
CA GLY A 591 0.10 6.66 -40.05
C GLY A 591 -1.07 5.72 -40.40
N LYS A 592 -0.81 4.52 -40.94
CA LYS A 592 -1.85 3.58 -41.37
C LYS A 592 -2.62 2.97 -40.20
N LYS A 593 -3.87 2.56 -40.46
CA LYS A 593 -4.72 1.90 -39.47
C LYS A 593 -4.27 0.45 -39.23
N VAL A 594 -4.45 -0.04 -38.00
CA VAL A 594 -4.02 -1.38 -37.56
C VAL A 594 -4.58 -2.48 -38.48
N ARG A 595 -5.86 -2.38 -38.85
CA ARG A 595 -6.54 -3.33 -39.75
C ARG A 595 -5.94 -3.36 -41.17
N GLU A 596 -5.51 -2.21 -41.69
CA GLU A 596 -4.88 -2.12 -43.01
C GLU A 596 -3.49 -2.77 -43.01
N ILE A 597 -2.73 -2.57 -41.92
CA ILE A 597 -1.40 -3.16 -41.73
C ILE A 597 -1.50 -4.66 -41.57
N ALA A 598 -2.44 -5.14 -40.74
CA ALA A 598 -2.71 -6.57 -40.54
C ALA A 598 -3.07 -7.26 -41.86
N SER A 599 -3.90 -6.62 -42.69
CA SER A 599 -4.27 -7.12 -44.02
C SER A 599 -3.07 -7.14 -44.99
N ARG A 600 -2.26 -6.09 -45.04
CA ARG A 600 -1.07 -6.01 -45.93
C ARG A 600 0.05 -6.97 -45.54
N LEU A 601 0.21 -7.24 -44.25
CA LEU A 601 1.21 -8.18 -43.73
C LEU A 601 0.68 -9.61 -43.55
N SER A 602 -0.56 -9.87 -43.99
CA SER A 602 -1.23 -11.18 -43.88
C SER A 602 -1.17 -11.79 -42.47
N MET A 603 -1.42 -10.99 -41.44
CA MET A 603 -1.39 -11.40 -40.02
C MET A 603 -2.65 -11.00 -39.26
N SER A 604 -2.92 -11.66 -38.14
CA SER A 604 -4.01 -11.27 -37.24
C SER A 604 -3.66 -10.02 -36.43
N GLU A 605 -4.67 -9.28 -35.96
CA GLU A 605 -4.45 -8.07 -35.14
C GLU A 605 -3.71 -8.40 -33.83
N ALA A 606 -3.99 -9.55 -33.22
CA ALA A 606 -3.30 -9.99 -32.01
C ALA A 606 -1.80 -10.26 -32.24
N ASP A 607 -1.44 -10.88 -33.37
CA ASP A 607 -0.04 -11.10 -33.74
C ASP A 607 0.67 -9.78 -34.09
N LEU A 608 -0.05 -8.84 -34.74
CA LEU A 608 0.44 -7.50 -35.03
C LEU A 608 0.80 -6.73 -33.75
N TYR A 609 -0.06 -6.74 -32.72
CA TYR A 609 0.25 -6.08 -31.43
C TYR A 609 1.47 -6.70 -30.74
N ARG A 610 1.62 -8.03 -30.79
CA ARG A 610 2.79 -8.72 -30.22
C ARG A 610 4.08 -8.31 -30.94
N LYS A 611 4.08 -8.31 -32.27
CA LYS A 611 5.24 -7.95 -33.09
C LYS A 611 5.54 -6.45 -33.05
N GLN A 612 4.52 -5.60 -32.91
CA GLN A 612 4.70 -4.17 -32.67
C GLN A 612 5.48 -3.91 -31.39
N ARG A 613 5.17 -4.63 -30.29
CA ARG A 613 5.92 -4.50 -29.03
C ARG A 613 7.39 -4.87 -29.22
N ILE A 614 7.67 -5.99 -29.89
CA ILE A 614 9.04 -6.44 -30.18
C ILE A 614 9.78 -5.40 -31.05
N ALA A 615 9.10 -4.81 -32.02
CA ALA A 615 9.68 -3.78 -32.88
C ALA A 615 10.03 -2.50 -32.10
N ILE A 616 9.18 -2.08 -31.15
CA ILE A 616 9.47 -0.93 -30.28
C ILE A 616 10.64 -1.22 -29.33
N GLU A 617 10.72 -2.44 -28.78
CA GLU A 617 11.85 -2.89 -27.96
C GLU A 617 13.18 -2.88 -28.75
N ALA A 618 13.15 -3.24 -30.03
CA ALA A 618 14.32 -3.16 -30.91
C ALA A 618 14.79 -1.70 -31.13
N VAL A 619 13.87 -0.78 -31.37
CA VAL A 619 14.19 0.66 -31.51
C VAL A 619 14.77 1.22 -30.22
N ALA A 620 14.23 0.85 -29.06
CA ALA A 620 14.76 1.29 -27.77
C ALA A 620 16.20 0.82 -27.54
N ARG A 621 16.52 -0.44 -27.87
CA ARG A 621 17.90 -0.96 -27.81
C ARG A 621 18.83 -0.20 -28.75
N THR A 622 18.37 0.12 -29.96
CA THR A 622 19.18 0.85 -30.94
C THR A 622 19.51 2.27 -30.46
N ILE A 623 18.56 2.96 -29.82
CA ILE A 623 18.78 4.29 -29.24
C ILE A 623 19.78 4.20 -28.08
N GLN A 624 19.73 3.14 -27.29
CA GLN A 624 20.69 2.90 -26.22
C GLN A 624 22.10 2.65 -26.76
N ASP A 625 22.22 1.88 -27.84
CA ASP A 625 23.51 1.64 -28.51
C ASP A 625 24.07 2.97 -29.05
N MET A 626 23.23 3.81 -29.66
CA MET A 626 23.62 5.15 -30.10
C MET A 626 24.09 6.03 -28.93
N GLU A 627 23.44 5.94 -27.76
CA GLU A 627 23.83 6.70 -26.56
C GLU A 627 25.20 6.25 -26.02
N GLN A 628 25.49 4.94 -26.10
CA GLN A 628 26.80 4.41 -25.71
C GLN A 628 27.91 4.82 -26.69
N GLU A 629 27.62 4.85 -28.00
CA GLU A 629 28.55 5.33 -29.02
C GLU A 629 28.93 6.80 -28.81
N THR A 630 27.93 7.67 -28.64
CA THR A 630 28.15 9.10 -28.36
C THR A 630 28.85 9.33 -27.02
N TYR A 631 28.57 8.49 -26.01
CA TYR A 631 29.30 8.54 -24.75
C TYR A 631 30.79 8.21 -24.90
N HIS A 632 31.13 7.22 -25.72
CA HIS A 632 32.52 6.86 -26.00
C HIS A 632 33.26 7.91 -26.83
N GLU A 633 32.64 8.50 -27.86
CA GLU A 633 33.25 9.57 -28.66
C GLU A 633 33.53 10.84 -27.83
N SER A 634 32.72 11.11 -26.80
CA SER A 634 32.92 12.24 -25.88
C SER A 634 34.05 12.07 -24.87
N LEU A 635 34.64 10.86 -24.76
CA LEU A 635 35.75 10.56 -23.85
C LEU A 635 37.12 10.54 -24.57
N ASP A 636 37.12 10.39 -25.89
CA ASP A 636 38.32 10.41 -26.74
C ASP A 636 38.66 11.82 -27.29
N HIS A 637 37.77 12.80 -27.08
CA HIS A 637 37.97 14.24 -27.31
C HIS A 637 38.07 14.99 -25.98
#